data_AF-A0A9P7GJF9-F1
#
_entry.id   AF-A0A9P7GJF9-F1
#
_cell.length_a   1.000
_cell.length_b   1.000
_cell.length_c   1.000
_cell.angle_alpha   90.00
_cell.angle_beta   90.00
_cell.angle_gamma   90.00
#
_symmetry.space_group_name_H-M   'P 1'
#
loop_
_entity.id
_entity.type
_entity.pdbx_description
1 polymer ?
#
loop_
_entity_poly.entity_id
_entity_poly.type
_entity_poly.pdbx_seq_one_letter_code
_entity_poly.pdbx_strand_id
1 'polypeptide(L)'
;MERLCDEVVQLIFYELVDPGPLTLVSTRFHRFSQDPYVRAHYFLTHYGPTEAMFYALGRGKILTERVLDSHFIKTPWVRSIRMGVFTHFIKLAVDMYGDIPRAKSEDDGYIFNTFLKESRLPAAQKTVTWETIQEILETYRFIPFCNKDPLMAQFPLALAIEPRLLPHAVKNGFNMDSKYRDFVFRKMFERPATTSETLPEDIAHNVRELCKLDRTMFVSRTVAAEVCMEAKMNVGAYGALKTLDKSGGLRFELAALIEDLIKSFIKTRSISWPTTIETLRYLYTDYPSSDPTVRLVILITLFSTTENLLSNASTIHAKLEALNLTPLTRNDVVNVLVNPFVDRHLPLLDYARWDFTDGPDKVKGILPKDFKELVREVISKCVGVACKGKLLKKLYDGYPWVSDAIEAAVLDNHQIGVDDLPVWDDHNACQKFEAKLCRDFTKYAFGGGEERPKEETEGVVEEARKAGTSGESSEVVQSDEPTEVEGEDEEMEDSEVETVVDLGSISQESLTTMIRHDEVAPVRARRRMQHFSTFFADVTGKLPYPHDPLAVGRWIKSQYGPRSRITSIIMNHAVINENGNILHHILYSTDFTSRPLTSVPVTLKHFQMLARLGRTPSVWIYNEIEQGAEFFFDEEDYLHADKVTGKCKAVKPESLNVSAPLPSGSRVKPDSPSSTTRGKKRPRRSAASIKSYAVPDSDDEAIADDDVEMKLKPVESNVQKWIMHLGEILKEEGQKFRETKKKAELLAEPGTKVRIVKSDFFKSLSTSLRNLRRAEAEKQLALYGPEVLEDEYSEDDDDDDDYRQTPRTKRRKTAKSSS
;
A
#
# COMPACT_ATOMS: atom_id res chain seq x y z
N MET A 1 -11.91 -31.48 26.40
CA MET A 1 -13.14 -31.01 25.75
C MET A 1 -13.96 -32.12 25.07
N GLU A 2 -13.54 -32.73 23.95
CA GLU A 2 -14.42 -33.64 23.18
C GLU A 2 -14.94 -34.92 23.89
N ARG A 3 -14.40 -35.28 25.07
CA ARG A 3 -14.82 -36.45 25.86
C ARG A 3 -15.83 -36.13 26.98
N LEU A 4 -16.17 -34.86 27.20
CA LEU A 4 -17.18 -34.47 28.20
C LEU A 4 -18.57 -34.88 27.74
N CYS A 5 -19.45 -35.25 28.68
CA CYS A 5 -20.87 -35.47 28.40
C CYS A 5 -21.59 -34.13 28.19
N ASP A 6 -22.73 -34.17 27.50
CA ASP A 6 -23.42 -32.96 27.04
C ASP A 6 -23.92 -32.09 28.22
N GLU A 7 -24.25 -32.70 29.37
CA GLU A 7 -24.68 -32.00 30.59
C GLU A 7 -23.55 -31.18 31.22
N VAL A 8 -22.30 -31.65 31.17
CA VAL A 8 -21.14 -30.89 31.66
C VAL A 8 -20.77 -29.78 30.68
N VAL A 9 -20.91 -30.02 29.38
CA VAL A 9 -20.76 -28.97 28.35
C VAL A 9 -21.85 -27.91 28.52
N GLN A 10 -23.07 -28.30 28.88
CA GLN A 10 -24.20 -27.42 29.14
C GLN A 10 -23.90 -26.45 30.29
N LEU A 11 -23.41 -26.95 31.42
CA LEU A 11 -23.02 -26.12 32.57
C LEU A 11 -21.89 -25.16 32.22
N ILE A 12 -20.84 -25.62 31.53
CA ILE A 12 -19.75 -24.75 31.05
C ILE A 12 -20.30 -23.66 30.14
N PHE A 13 -21.23 -23.98 29.25
CA PHE A 13 -21.88 -22.98 28.39
C PHE A 13 -22.68 -21.92 29.17
N TYR A 14 -23.17 -22.21 30.38
CA TYR A 14 -24.05 -21.32 31.16
C TYR A 14 -23.34 -20.42 32.18
N GLU A 15 -22.02 -20.55 32.29
CA GLU A 15 -21.18 -19.71 33.15
C GLU A 15 -20.29 -18.75 32.32
N LEU A 16 -20.30 -18.86 30.98
CA LEU A 16 -19.49 -18.05 30.07
C LEU A 16 -20.26 -16.81 29.58
N VAL A 17 -19.66 -15.62 29.69
CA VAL A 17 -20.30 -14.34 29.28
C VAL A 17 -20.52 -14.24 27.76
N ASP A 18 -19.63 -14.83 26.94
CA ASP A 18 -19.91 -15.17 25.54
C ASP A 18 -19.34 -16.55 25.17
N PRO A 19 -20.18 -17.56 24.83
CA PRO A 19 -19.71 -18.84 24.30
C PRO A 19 -19.31 -18.77 22.81
N GLY A 20 -19.43 -17.62 22.14
CA GLY A 20 -19.08 -17.39 20.74
C GLY A 20 -17.76 -18.03 20.32
N PRO A 21 -16.61 -17.65 20.92
CA PRO A 21 -15.30 -18.24 20.62
C PRO A 21 -15.27 -19.77 20.77
N LEU A 22 -15.86 -20.30 21.84
CA LEU A 22 -15.94 -21.75 22.10
C LEU A 22 -16.74 -22.50 21.02
N THR A 23 -17.69 -21.83 20.35
CA THR A 23 -18.44 -22.41 19.22
C THR A 23 -17.73 -22.34 17.87
N LEU A 24 -16.68 -21.53 17.74
CA LEU A 24 -15.87 -21.44 16.52
C LEU A 24 -14.79 -22.52 16.49
N VAL A 25 -14.18 -22.85 17.64
CA VAL A 25 -13.09 -23.83 17.75
C VAL A 25 -13.51 -25.30 17.62
N SER A 26 -14.80 -25.65 17.71
CA SER A 26 -15.25 -27.05 17.56
C SER A 26 -16.62 -27.18 16.91
N THR A 27 -16.72 -28.07 15.91
CA THR A 27 -18.00 -28.41 15.28
C THR A 27 -18.98 -29.13 16.21
N ARG A 28 -18.50 -29.81 17.27
CA ARG A 28 -19.37 -30.37 18.32
C ARG A 28 -20.00 -29.26 19.14
N PHE A 29 -19.20 -28.30 19.61
CA PHE A 29 -19.71 -27.15 20.39
C PHE A 29 -20.54 -26.20 19.54
N HIS A 30 -20.24 -26.04 18.25
CA HIS A 30 -21.13 -25.35 17.33
C HIS A 30 -22.50 -26.04 17.23
N ARG A 31 -22.55 -27.37 17.06
CA ARG A 31 -23.82 -28.10 17.00
C ARG A 31 -24.56 -28.07 18.33
N PHE A 32 -23.86 -28.26 19.43
CA PHE A 32 -24.40 -28.21 20.78
C PHE A 32 -24.98 -26.83 21.10
N SER A 33 -24.29 -25.76 20.72
CA SER A 33 -24.82 -24.40 20.86
C SER A 33 -25.99 -24.12 19.94
N GLN A 34 -26.20 -24.84 18.82
CA GLN A 34 -27.44 -24.69 18.03
C GLN A 34 -28.65 -25.34 18.70
N ASP A 35 -28.49 -26.11 19.78
CA ASP A 35 -29.60 -26.70 20.50
C ASP A 35 -30.53 -25.62 21.12
N PRO A 36 -31.86 -25.68 20.86
CA PRO A 36 -32.80 -24.69 21.36
C PRO A 36 -32.88 -24.59 22.89
N TYR A 37 -32.81 -25.72 23.59
CA TYR A 37 -32.92 -25.76 25.06
C TYR A 37 -31.64 -25.24 25.69
N VAL A 38 -30.48 -25.62 25.13
CA VAL A 38 -29.17 -25.10 25.57
C VAL A 38 -29.19 -23.57 25.54
N ARG A 39 -29.53 -22.95 24.39
CA ARG A 39 -29.60 -21.49 24.29
C ARG A 39 -30.67 -20.84 25.16
N ALA A 40 -31.88 -21.39 25.19
CA ALA A 40 -32.96 -20.75 25.94
C ALA A 40 -32.56 -20.58 27.42
N HIS A 41 -31.94 -21.61 28.00
CA HIS A 41 -31.51 -21.57 29.39
C HIS A 41 -30.24 -20.72 29.61
N TYR A 42 -29.30 -20.69 28.65
CA TYR A 42 -28.18 -19.73 28.65
C TYR A 42 -28.68 -18.29 28.79
N PHE A 43 -29.61 -17.87 27.93
CA PHE A 43 -30.14 -16.50 27.97
C PHE A 43 -30.94 -16.23 29.25
N LEU A 44 -31.69 -17.22 29.77
CA LEU A 44 -32.41 -17.10 31.03
C LEU A 44 -31.48 -16.93 32.25
N THR A 45 -30.26 -17.49 32.19
CA THR A 45 -29.30 -17.48 33.30
C THR A 45 -28.55 -16.16 33.37
N HIS A 46 -28.04 -15.66 32.24
CA HIS A 46 -27.23 -14.43 32.22
C HIS A 46 -28.04 -13.13 32.08
N TYR A 47 -29.15 -13.14 31.33
CA TYR A 47 -29.92 -11.93 30.97
C TYR A 47 -31.34 -11.94 31.55
N GLY A 48 -31.63 -12.93 32.42
CA GLY A 48 -32.90 -13.10 33.08
C GLY A 48 -34.09 -13.41 32.15
N PRO A 49 -35.32 -13.44 32.71
CA PRO A 49 -36.52 -13.83 31.97
C PRO A 49 -36.88 -12.92 30.78
N THR A 50 -36.52 -11.64 30.87
CA THR A 50 -36.97 -10.61 29.92
C THR A 50 -36.21 -10.66 28.59
N GLU A 51 -34.88 -10.78 28.63
CA GLU A 51 -34.04 -10.75 27.43
C GLU A 51 -34.00 -12.11 26.71
N ALA A 52 -34.12 -13.21 27.47
CA ALA A 52 -34.37 -14.53 26.90
C ALA A 52 -35.65 -14.59 26.04
N MET A 53 -36.68 -13.82 26.41
CA MET A 53 -37.93 -13.69 25.66
C MET A 53 -37.72 -12.95 24.32
N PHE A 54 -36.83 -11.95 24.27
CA PHE A 54 -36.39 -11.30 23.03
C PHE A 54 -35.55 -12.21 22.12
N TYR A 55 -34.69 -13.08 22.68
CA TYR A 55 -33.96 -14.06 21.86
C TYR A 55 -34.90 -15.08 21.20
N ALA A 56 -35.93 -15.53 21.93
CA ALA A 56 -36.93 -16.45 21.41
C ALA A 56 -37.78 -15.83 20.27
N LEU A 57 -37.99 -14.51 20.27
CA LEU A 57 -38.64 -13.75 19.18
C LEU A 57 -37.83 -13.75 17.87
N GLY A 58 -36.51 -13.92 17.93
CA GLY A 58 -35.65 -14.02 16.76
C GLY A 58 -35.71 -15.37 16.02
N ARG A 59 -36.30 -16.42 16.60
CA ARG A 59 -36.41 -17.77 16.00
C ARG A 59 -37.86 -18.27 16.06
N GLY A 60 -38.67 -17.85 15.09
CA GLY A 60 -40.11 -18.15 14.94
C GLY A 60 -40.55 -19.62 14.77
N LYS A 61 -39.74 -20.60 15.21
CA LYS A 61 -40.17 -21.99 15.44
C LYS A 61 -40.41 -22.30 16.93
N ILE A 62 -39.99 -21.43 17.85
CA ILE A 62 -39.92 -21.72 19.29
C ILE A 62 -40.91 -20.87 20.11
N LEU A 63 -41.30 -19.68 19.63
CA LEU A 63 -42.38 -18.91 20.27
C LEU A 63 -43.75 -19.20 19.68
N THR A 64 -44.60 -19.73 20.55
CA THR A 64 -46.06 -19.74 20.38
C THR A 64 -46.63 -18.33 20.45
N GLU A 65 -47.88 -18.20 19.98
CA GLU A 65 -48.82 -17.06 20.05
C GLU A 65 -48.56 -15.90 21.04
N ARG A 66 -47.97 -16.15 22.22
CA ARG A 66 -47.92 -15.35 23.47
C ARG A 66 -46.72 -14.36 23.68
N VAL A 67 -46.14 -13.68 22.67
CA VAL A 67 -45.16 -12.57 22.95
C VAL A 67 -45.35 -11.13 22.35
N LEU A 68 -45.60 -10.87 21.05
CA LEU A 68 -45.64 -9.47 20.49
C LEU A 68 -46.57 -9.25 19.28
N ASP A 69 -47.01 -7.99 19.05
CA ASP A 69 -47.23 -7.30 17.73
C ASP A 69 -47.81 -5.84 17.89
N SER A 70 -47.34 -4.83 17.11
CA SER A 70 -48.25 -3.82 16.47
C SER A 70 -47.72 -3.14 15.17
N HIS A 71 -46.41 -2.89 15.00
CA HIS A 71 -45.82 -2.38 13.71
C HIS A 71 -45.36 -3.51 12.75
N PHE A 72 -45.36 -4.74 13.27
CA PHE A 72 -45.28 -6.06 12.63
C PHE A 72 -46.23 -6.19 11.41
N ILE A 73 -47.47 -5.67 11.54
CA ILE A 73 -48.72 -6.25 11.00
C ILE A 73 -48.74 -6.56 9.49
N LYS A 74 -47.92 -5.86 8.70
CA LYS A 74 -47.96 -5.92 7.23
C LYS A 74 -47.08 -7.02 6.61
N THR A 75 -46.23 -7.67 7.39
CA THR A 75 -45.32 -8.71 6.88
C THR A 75 -45.93 -10.13 6.94
N PRO A 76 -45.55 -11.06 6.05
CA PRO A 76 -46.35 -12.27 5.75
C PRO A 76 -46.68 -13.20 6.94
N TRP A 77 -45.88 -13.14 7.99
CA TRP A 77 -45.97 -13.95 9.20
C TRP A 77 -47.06 -13.50 10.17
N VAL A 78 -47.46 -12.23 10.18
CA VAL A 78 -48.56 -11.73 11.03
C VAL A 78 -49.87 -12.45 10.73
N ARG A 79 -50.09 -12.80 9.46
CA ARG A 79 -51.27 -13.55 9.01
C ARG A 79 -51.38 -14.96 9.61
N SER A 80 -50.44 -15.38 10.46
CA SER A 80 -50.42 -16.67 11.16
C SER A 80 -50.66 -16.58 12.68
N ILE A 81 -50.79 -15.39 13.26
CA ILE A 81 -51.08 -15.17 14.68
C ILE A 81 -52.60 -15.15 14.90
N ARG A 82 -53.13 -15.82 15.93
CA ARG A 82 -54.57 -15.75 16.23
C ARG A 82 -54.87 -14.50 17.07
N MET A 83 -56.00 -13.86 16.76
CA MET A 83 -56.40 -12.56 17.31
C MET A 83 -56.40 -12.52 18.85
N GLY A 84 -56.87 -13.58 19.52
CA GLY A 84 -57.03 -13.58 20.98
C GLY A 84 -55.74 -13.36 21.76
N VAL A 85 -54.58 -13.67 21.18
CA VAL A 85 -53.30 -13.50 21.85
C VAL A 85 -52.57 -12.23 21.42
N PHE A 86 -52.76 -11.78 20.18
CA PHE A 86 -52.49 -10.39 19.80
C PHE A 86 -53.16 -9.41 20.79
N THR A 87 -54.45 -9.62 21.10
CA THR A 87 -55.19 -8.83 22.08
C THR A 87 -54.60 -8.89 23.50
N HIS A 88 -53.88 -9.97 23.86
CA HIS A 88 -53.26 -10.10 25.17
C HIS A 88 -52.02 -9.20 25.33
N PHE A 89 -51.18 -8.99 24.30
CA PHE A 89 -50.09 -8.00 24.39
C PHE A 89 -50.60 -6.60 24.42
N ILE A 90 -51.57 -6.27 23.56
CA ILE A 90 -52.15 -4.93 23.57
C ILE A 90 -52.74 -4.65 24.96
N LYS A 91 -53.36 -5.64 25.62
CA LYS A 91 -53.76 -5.49 27.02
C LYS A 91 -52.57 -5.32 27.97
N LEU A 92 -51.57 -6.20 27.95
CA LEU A 92 -50.41 -6.11 28.86
C LEU A 92 -49.64 -4.79 28.69
N ALA A 93 -49.46 -4.34 27.45
CA ALA A 93 -48.82 -3.08 27.14
C ALA A 93 -49.68 -1.89 27.60
N VAL A 94 -51.01 -1.95 27.48
CA VAL A 94 -51.90 -0.91 28.04
C VAL A 94 -51.89 -0.93 29.58
N ASP A 95 -51.87 -2.11 30.21
CA ASP A 95 -51.80 -2.27 31.66
C ASP A 95 -50.43 -1.78 32.23
N MET A 96 -49.35 -1.85 31.44
CA MET A 96 -47.99 -1.40 31.82
C MET A 96 -47.68 0.06 31.48
N TYR A 97 -48.16 0.55 30.33
CA TYR A 97 -47.72 1.82 29.72
C TYR A 97 -48.87 2.84 29.49
N GLY A 98 -50.12 2.49 29.80
CA GLY A 98 -51.27 3.39 29.62
C GLY A 98 -51.86 3.36 28.20
N ASP A 99 -52.44 4.47 27.74
CA ASP A 99 -53.06 4.51 26.40
C ASP A 99 -51.99 4.66 25.31
N ILE A 100 -51.77 3.58 24.57
CA ILE A 100 -50.76 3.50 23.52
C ILE A 100 -51.21 4.35 22.32
N PRO A 101 -50.41 5.32 21.83
CA PRO A 101 -50.74 6.15 20.68
C PRO A 101 -51.12 5.32 19.46
N ARG A 102 -52.26 5.66 18.84
CA ARG A 102 -52.85 4.86 17.74
C ARG A 102 -52.80 5.58 16.39
N ALA A 103 -52.49 6.87 16.36
CA ALA A 103 -52.37 7.59 15.10
C ALA A 103 -51.04 7.28 14.42
N LYS A 104 -51.04 7.48 13.11
CA LYS A 104 -49.82 7.39 12.30
C LYS A 104 -48.97 8.63 12.56
N SER A 105 -47.68 8.44 12.85
CA SER A 105 -46.72 9.50 13.18
C SER A 105 -46.81 10.06 14.61
N GLU A 106 -47.39 9.31 15.56
CA GLU A 106 -47.38 9.61 17.00
C GLU A 106 -46.52 8.61 17.81
N ASP A 107 -45.79 7.70 17.14
CA ASP A 107 -44.90 6.75 17.80
C ASP A 107 -43.56 7.39 18.22
N ASP A 108 -42.98 6.93 19.32
CA ASP A 108 -41.72 7.46 19.88
C ASP A 108 -40.58 7.43 18.86
N GLY A 109 -40.54 6.41 17.98
CA GLY A 109 -39.57 6.30 16.90
C GLY A 109 -39.71 7.42 15.86
N TYR A 110 -40.94 7.80 15.52
CA TYR A 110 -41.24 8.97 14.69
C TYR A 110 -40.94 10.29 15.40
N ILE A 111 -41.29 10.43 16.69
CA ILE A 111 -40.99 11.63 17.49
C ILE A 111 -39.47 11.84 17.57
N PHE A 112 -38.72 10.80 17.90
CA PHE A 112 -37.26 10.79 17.92
C PHE A 112 -36.65 11.11 16.54
N ASN A 113 -37.15 10.49 15.47
CA ASN A 113 -36.71 10.83 14.10
C ASN A 113 -37.09 12.25 13.68
N THR A 114 -38.14 12.84 14.26
CA THR A 114 -38.56 14.22 14.00
C THR A 114 -37.64 15.19 14.73
N PHE A 115 -37.35 14.95 16.01
CA PHE A 115 -36.31 15.66 16.77
C PHE A 115 -34.96 15.68 16.04
N LEU A 116 -34.51 14.53 15.51
CA LEU A 116 -33.26 14.46 14.74
C LEU A 116 -33.30 15.28 13.43
N LYS A 117 -34.43 15.32 12.72
CA LYS A 117 -34.60 16.12 11.48
C LYS A 117 -34.72 17.61 11.76
N GLU A 118 -35.44 17.96 12.81
CA GLU A 118 -35.69 19.35 13.25
C GLU A 118 -34.51 19.93 14.02
N SER A 119 -33.53 19.11 14.43
CA SER A 119 -32.31 19.55 15.13
C SER A 119 -31.62 20.77 14.48
N ARG A 120 -31.61 20.79 13.14
CA ARG A 120 -31.02 21.83 12.26
C ARG A 120 -31.91 23.07 12.07
N LEU A 121 -33.13 23.07 12.60
CA LEU A 121 -34.03 24.24 12.57
C LEU A 121 -33.79 25.15 13.78
N PRO A 122 -34.06 26.47 13.67
CA PRO A 122 -34.11 27.36 14.82
C PRO A 122 -35.07 26.85 15.90
N ALA A 123 -34.78 27.10 17.18
CA ALA A 123 -35.60 26.59 18.29
C ALA A 123 -37.10 26.92 18.17
N ALA A 124 -37.44 28.09 17.64
CA ALA A 124 -38.83 28.52 17.39
C ALA A 124 -39.57 27.75 16.27
N GLN A 125 -38.88 26.88 15.52
CA GLN A 125 -39.43 26.05 14.45
C GLN A 125 -39.42 24.54 14.78
N LYS A 126 -38.87 24.15 15.94
CA LYS A 126 -38.89 22.75 16.40
C LYS A 126 -40.27 22.43 16.97
N THR A 127 -40.87 21.33 16.53
CA THR A 127 -42.14 20.82 17.04
C THR A 127 -41.93 19.83 18.19
N VAL A 128 -40.79 19.15 18.22
CA VAL A 128 -40.37 18.26 19.31
C VAL A 128 -39.32 18.94 20.18
N THR A 129 -39.58 19.05 21.49
CA THR A 129 -38.61 19.60 22.45
C THR A 129 -37.73 18.49 23.04
N TRP A 130 -36.63 18.87 23.69
CA TRP A 130 -35.73 17.89 24.29
C TRP A 130 -36.35 17.22 25.53
N GLU A 131 -37.23 17.92 26.25
CA GLU A 131 -38.02 17.37 27.37
C GLU A 131 -38.91 16.21 26.92
N THR A 132 -39.51 16.28 25.72
CA THR A 132 -40.28 15.17 25.13
C THR A 132 -39.41 13.93 24.91
N ILE A 133 -38.15 14.12 24.47
CA ILE A 133 -37.22 13.00 24.30
C ILE A 133 -36.73 12.47 25.65
N GLN A 134 -36.52 13.33 26.65
CA GLN A 134 -36.22 12.90 28.03
C GLN A 134 -37.36 12.04 28.60
N GLU A 135 -38.62 12.45 28.45
CA GLU A 135 -39.79 11.69 28.90
C GLU A 135 -39.86 10.29 28.24
N ILE A 136 -39.56 10.19 26.95
CA ILE A 136 -39.46 8.92 26.21
C ILE A 136 -38.34 8.03 26.76
N LEU A 137 -37.15 8.60 27.04
CA LEU A 137 -36.03 7.87 27.64
C LEU A 137 -36.36 7.39 29.07
N GLU A 138 -36.99 8.22 29.89
CA GLU A 138 -37.29 7.89 31.29
C GLU A 138 -38.45 6.89 31.45
N THR A 139 -39.53 7.10 30.69
CA THR A 139 -40.78 6.35 30.83
C THR A 139 -40.70 4.99 30.14
N TYR A 140 -40.19 4.96 28.90
CA TYR A 140 -40.19 3.76 28.05
C TYR A 140 -38.84 3.07 27.96
N ARG A 141 -37.81 3.59 28.64
CA ARG A 141 -36.41 3.12 28.57
C ARG A 141 -35.89 3.01 27.14
N PHE A 142 -36.27 3.98 26.30
CA PHE A 142 -36.03 3.93 24.86
C PHE A 142 -34.54 3.97 24.51
N ILE A 143 -33.94 2.80 24.26
CA ILE A 143 -32.59 2.67 23.71
C ILE A 143 -32.61 1.70 22.52
N PRO A 144 -31.60 1.75 21.63
CA PRO A 144 -31.49 0.77 20.56
C PRO A 144 -31.29 -0.64 21.13
N PHE A 145 -32.01 -1.63 20.61
CA PHE A 145 -32.04 -2.98 21.23
C PHE A 145 -30.83 -3.86 20.91
N CYS A 146 -30.10 -3.58 19.83
CA CYS A 146 -28.88 -4.30 19.44
C CYS A 146 -28.16 -3.58 18.30
N ASN A 147 -26.91 -3.96 18.00
CA ASN A 147 -26.06 -3.45 16.92
C ASN A 147 -26.66 -3.51 15.48
N LYS A 148 -27.87 -4.07 15.31
CA LYS A 148 -28.61 -4.18 14.03
C LYS A 148 -29.89 -3.33 14.01
N ASP A 149 -30.23 -2.68 15.11
CA ASP A 149 -31.34 -1.75 15.24
C ASP A 149 -31.05 -0.48 14.41
N PRO A 150 -31.96 -0.01 13.53
CA PRO A 150 -31.82 1.27 12.84
C PRO A 150 -31.54 2.45 13.77
N LEU A 151 -32.00 2.39 15.03
CA LEU A 151 -31.74 3.42 16.04
C LEU A 151 -30.28 3.47 16.47
N MET A 152 -29.47 2.39 16.39
CA MET A 152 -28.05 2.41 16.81
C MET A 152 -27.23 3.47 16.07
N ALA A 153 -27.51 3.69 14.79
CA ALA A 153 -26.82 4.71 13.99
C ALA A 153 -27.38 6.12 14.23
N GLN A 154 -28.61 6.23 14.74
CA GLN A 154 -29.33 7.49 14.96
C GLN A 154 -29.18 8.03 16.39
N PHE A 155 -29.03 7.15 17.37
CA PHE A 155 -29.02 7.48 18.78
C PHE A 155 -27.82 8.34 19.20
N PRO A 156 -26.58 8.09 18.72
CA PRO A 156 -25.45 9.00 18.95
C PRO A 156 -25.68 10.42 18.40
N LEU A 157 -26.46 10.59 17.31
CA LEU A 157 -26.78 11.94 16.82
C LEU A 157 -27.64 12.71 17.83
N ALA A 158 -28.55 12.05 18.55
CA ALA A 158 -29.33 12.71 19.57
C ALA A 158 -28.45 13.26 20.71
N LEU A 159 -27.39 12.53 21.08
CA LEU A 159 -26.39 12.98 22.07
C LEU A 159 -25.50 14.12 21.53
N ALA A 160 -25.24 14.15 20.22
CA ALA A 160 -24.56 15.27 19.56
C ALA A 160 -25.42 16.55 19.50
N ILE A 161 -26.75 16.40 19.46
CA ILE A 161 -27.72 17.51 19.42
C ILE A 161 -28.03 18.01 20.84
N GLU A 162 -28.21 17.10 21.80
CA GLU A 162 -28.55 17.40 23.19
C GLU A 162 -27.72 16.49 24.14
N PRO A 163 -26.59 16.98 24.68
CA PRO A 163 -25.74 16.24 25.61
C PRO A 163 -26.47 15.75 26.86
N ARG A 164 -27.48 16.50 27.32
CA ARG A 164 -28.22 16.20 28.57
C ARG A 164 -29.01 14.89 28.53
N LEU A 165 -29.18 14.28 27.35
CA LEU A 165 -29.80 12.96 27.22
C LEU A 165 -28.87 11.80 27.65
N LEU A 166 -27.54 12.02 27.75
CA LEU A 166 -26.56 10.97 28.05
C LEU A 166 -26.83 10.21 29.37
N PRO A 167 -27.09 10.85 30.53
CA PRO A 167 -27.35 10.13 31.77
C PRO A 167 -28.59 9.23 31.71
N HIS A 168 -29.62 9.64 30.95
CA HIS A 168 -30.85 8.86 30.76
C HIS A 168 -30.58 7.65 29.85
N ALA A 169 -29.77 7.82 28.81
CA ALA A 169 -29.32 6.72 27.95
C ALA A 169 -28.49 5.68 28.72
N VAL A 170 -27.49 6.12 29.49
CA VAL A 170 -26.62 5.22 30.29
C VAL A 170 -27.43 4.47 31.33
N LYS A 171 -28.36 5.14 32.03
CA LYS A 171 -29.30 4.51 32.98
C LYS A 171 -30.17 3.42 32.35
N ASN A 172 -30.42 3.50 31.04
CA ASN A 172 -31.18 2.49 30.29
C ASN A 172 -30.31 1.34 29.74
N GLY A 173 -28.99 1.40 29.89
CA GLY A 173 -28.05 0.37 29.41
C GLY A 173 -27.26 0.74 28.15
N PHE A 174 -27.29 2.00 27.70
CA PHE A 174 -26.42 2.45 26.60
C PHE A 174 -24.97 2.56 27.07
N ASN A 175 -24.06 1.81 26.46
CA ASN A 175 -22.62 1.92 26.70
C ASN A 175 -21.96 2.77 25.59
N MET A 176 -21.01 3.63 25.96
CA MET A 176 -20.30 4.52 25.04
C MET A 176 -18.88 4.02 24.80
N ASP A 177 -18.63 3.46 23.62
CA ASP A 177 -17.26 3.11 23.19
C ASP A 177 -16.53 4.32 22.57
N SER A 178 -15.22 4.17 22.33
CA SER A 178 -14.36 5.19 21.74
C SER A 178 -14.79 5.62 20.33
N LYS A 179 -15.44 4.74 19.57
CA LYS A 179 -15.93 5.01 18.23
C LYS A 179 -17.21 5.84 18.26
N TYR A 180 -18.15 5.51 19.15
CA TYR A 180 -19.35 6.31 19.37
C TYR A 180 -19.00 7.69 19.95
N ARG A 181 -18.05 7.76 20.90
CA ARG A 181 -17.50 9.03 21.41
C ARG A 181 -17.02 9.92 20.26
N ASP A 182 -16.12 9.41 19.42
CA ASP A 182 -15.54 10.19 18.32
C ASP A 182 -16.62 10.57 17.29
N PHE A 183 -17.56 9.68 16.97
CA PHE A 183 -18.69 10.00 16.08
C PHE A 183 -19.62 11.10 16.64
N VAL A 184 -19.93 11.09 17.95
CA VAL A 184 -20.70 12.15 18.61
C VAL A 184 -19.99 13.49 18.46
N PHE A 185 -18.69 13.57 18.76
CA PHE A 185 -17.94 14.81 18.59
C PHE A 185 -17.83 15.23 17.12
N ARG A 186 -17.59 14.30 16.18
CA ARG A 186 -17.63 14.62 14.73
C ARG A 186 -18.95 15.29 14.35
N LYS A 187 -20.08 14.77 14.85
CA LYS A 187 -21.41 15.33 14.61
C LYS A 187 -21.64 16.69 15.27
N MET A 188 -21.07 16.94 16.46
CA MET A 188 -21.10 18.28 17.08
C MET A 188 -20.34 19.34 16.27
N PHE A 189 -19.25 18.95 15.61
CA PHE A 189 -18.48 19.83 14.74
C PHE A 189 -18.97 19.86 13.27
N GLU A 190 -19.99 19.07 12.89
CA GLU A 190 -20.49 18.99 11.50
C GLU A 190 -20.97 20.37 11.01
N ARG A 191 -20.50 20.80 9.83
CA ARG A 191 -20.95 22.06 9.22
C ARG A 191 -22.46 22.02 8.91
N PRO A 192 -23.27 23.00 9.36
CA PRO A 192 -24.68 23.09 8.98
C PRO A 192 -24.89 23.19 7.47
N ALA A 193 -25.89 22.46 6.95
CA ALA A 193 -26.28 22.51 5.54
C ALA A 193 -27.06 23.79 5.17
N THR A 194 -27.63 24.48 6.17
CA THR A 194 -28.34 25.76 6.06
C THR A 194 -27.41 26.92 6.42
N THR A 195 -27.68 28.11 5.88
CA THR A 195 -26.92 29.36 6.18
C THR A 195 -27.18 29.92 7.58
N SER A 196 -27.63 29.10 8.52
CA SER A 196 -27.65 29.41 9.94
C SER A 196 -26.22 29.29 10.48
N GLU A 197 -25.60 30.41 10.81
CA GLU A 197 -24.31 30.43 11.51
C GLU A 197 -24.49 29.82 12.90
N THR A 198 -24.06 28.57 13.09
CA THR A 198 -23.86 27.99 14.43
C THR A 198 -22.69 28.70 15.07
N LEU A 199 -22.90 29.30 16.25
CA LEU A 199 -21.84 30.05 16.91
C LEU A 199 -20.79 29.08 17.45
N PRO A 200 -19.48 29.42 17.36
CA PRO A 200 -18.41 28.64 17.99
C PRO A 200 -18.65 28.32 19.47
N GLU A 201 -19.28 29.24 20.20
CA GLU A 201 -19.59 29.07 21.62
C GLU A 201 -20.70 28.04 21.88
N ASP A 202 -21.67 27.86 20.96
CA ASP A 202 -22.72 26.84 21.11
C ASP A 202 -22.11 25.44 21.02
N ILE A 203 -21.22 25.22 20.05
CA ILE A 203 -20.48 23.97 19.87
C ILE A 203 -19.57 23.73 21.09
N ALA A 204 -18.82 24.75 21.52
CA ALA A 204 -17.95 24.63 22.70
C ALA A 204 -18.75 24.40 24.00
N HIS A 205 -19.95 24.96 24.14
CA HIS A 205 -20.84 24.70 25.28
C HIS A 205 -21.31 23.24 25.28
N ASN A 206 -21.80 22.72 24.16
CA ASN A 206 -22.26 21.34 24.03
C ASN A 206 -21.14 20.33 24.35
N VAL A 207 -19.91 20.59 23.87
CA VAL A 207 -18.73 19.77 24.21
C VAL A 207 -18.45 19.81 25.70
N ARG A 208 -18.43 20.99 26.34
CA ARG A 208 -18.17 21.12 27.79
C ARG A 208 -19.24 20.43 28.64
N GLU A 209 -20.52 20.54 28.27
CA GLU A 209 -21.59 19.84 29.00
C GLU A 209 -21.48 18.32 28.85
N LEU A 210 -21.15 17.79 27.67
CA LEU A 210 -20.95 16.36 27.47
C LEU A 210 -19.78 15.80 28.32
N CYS A 211 -18.62 16.48 28.29
CA CYS A 211 -17.44 16.13 29.10
C CYS A 211 -17.65 16.28 30.62
N LYS A 212 -18.65 17.06 31.03
CA LYS A 212 -19.04 17.27 32.44
C LYS A 212 -20.03 16.20 32.93
N LEU A 213 -20.89 15.70 32.04
CA LEU A 213 -21.84 14.63 32.34
C LEU A 213 -21.15 13.26 32.44
N ASP A 214 -20.08 13.04 31.66
CA ASP A 214 -19.31 11.79 31.69
C ASP A 214 -17.81 12.06 31.49
N ARG A 215 -16.96 11.53 32.39
CA ARG A 215 -15.50 11.68 32.35
C ARG A 215 -14.82 10.86 31.25
N THR A 216 -15.50 9.90 30.64
CA THR A 216 -14.99 9.18 29.46
C THR A 216 -15.12 10.01 28.18
N MET A 217 -15.96 11.04 28.19
CA MET A 217 -16.18 11.93 27.05
C MET A 217 -15.12 13.02 27.00
N PHE A 218 -14.43 13.08 25.85
CA PHE A 218 -13.49 14.14 25.50
C PHE A 218 -13.25 14.13 23.98
N VAL A 219 -12.93 15.30 23.41
CA VAL A 219 -12.52 15.41 22.01
C VAL A 219 -11.17 14.73 21.84
N SER A 220 -11.06 13.72 20.98
CA SER A 220 -9.81 13.03 20.66
C SER A 220 -8.90 13.88 19.74
N ARG A 221 -7.60 13.58 19.72
CA ARG A 221 -6.65 14.15 18.72
C ARG A 221 -7.07 13.79 17.30
N THR A 222 -7.71 12.63 17.11
CA THR A 222 -8.28 12.20 15.83
C THR A 222 -9.32 13.19 15.33
N VAL A 223 -10.37 13.45 16.13
CA VAL A 223 -11.47 14.37 15.74
C VAL A 223 -10.98 15.82 15.66
N ALA A 224 -10.09 16.26 16.55
CA ALA A 224 -9.52 17.60 16.46
C ALA A 224 -8.66 17.81 15.19
N ALA A 225 -7.89 16.80 14.76
CA ALA A 225 -7.15 16.85 13.51
C ALA A 225 -8.11 16.90 12.29
N GLU A 226 -9.18 16.12 12.29
CA GLU A 226 -10.23 16.14 11.26
C GLU A 226 -10.91 17.52 11.14
N VAL A 227 -11.15 18.20 12.27
CA VAL A 227 -11.65 19.58 12.32
C VAL A 227 -10.61 20.58 11.78
N CYS A 228 -9.34 20.43 12.15
CA CYS A 228 -8.24 21.23 11.61
C CYS A 228 -8.10 21.10 10.08
N MET A 229 -8.31 19.89 9.54
CA MET A 229 -8.32 19.64 8.09
C MET A 229 -9.49 20.31 7.34
N GLU A 230 -10.49 20.84 8.06
CA GLU A 230 -11.55 21.68 7.51
C GLU A 230 -11.48 23.16 7.95
N ALA A 231 -10.42 23.60 8.63
CA ALA A 231 -10.38 24.90 9.33
C ALA A 231 -10.80 26.12 8.49
N LYS A 232 -10.51 26.11 7.18
CA LYS A 232 -10.92 27.17 6.23
C LYS A 232 -12.36 27.00 5.69
N MET A 233 -12.85 25.76 5.63
CA MET A 233 -14.18 25.41 5.10
C MET A 233 -15.26 25.36 6.18
N ASN A 234 -14.88 25.17 7.44
CA ASN A 234 -15.76 25.07 8.60
C ASN A 234 -15.20 25.94 9.76
N VAL A 235 -15.19 27.25 9.52
CA VAL A 235 -14.64 28.25 10.45
C VAL A 235 -15.35 28.23 11.81
N GLY A 236 -16.63 27.84 11.86
CA GLY A 236 -17.39 27.67 13.11
C GLY A 236 -16.83 26.58 14.01
N ALA A 237 -16.63 25.38 13.46
CA ALA A 237 -16.06 24.24 14.19
C ALA A 237 -14.62 24.49 14.65
N TYR A 238 -13.78 25.03 13.77
CA TYR A 238 -12.40 25.37 14.13
C TYR A 238 -12.31 26.54 15.12
N GLY A 239 -13.22 27.51 15.04
CA GLY A 239 -13.41 28.53 16.07
C GLY A 239 -13.75 27.92 17.43
N ALA A 240 -14.67 26.95 17.47
CA ALA A 240 -15.06 26.26 18.70
C ALA A 240 -13.89 25.47 19.31
N LEU A 241 -13.11 24.79 18.47
CA LEU A 241 -11.91 24.07 18.90
C LEU A 241 -10.87 25.02 19.53
N LYS A 242 -10.66 26.22 18.95
CA LYS A 242 -9.80 27.27 19.55
C LYS A 242 -10.36 27.86 20.84
N THR A 243 -11.68 27.96 20.99
CA THR A 243 -12.33 28.35 22.26
C THR A 243 -12.12 27.27 23.33
N LEU A 244 -12.24 25.98 22.97
CA LEU A 244 -12.03 24.86 23.89
C LEU A 244 -10.58 24.80 24.38
N ASP A 245 -9.61 24.94 23.49
CA ASP A 245 -8.17 25.04 23.82
C ASP A 245 -7.91 26.17 24.84
N LYS A 246 -8.32 27.40 24.52
CA LYS A 246 -8.17 28.57 25.41
C LYS A 246 -8.88 28.48 26.76
N SER A 247 -9.92 27.64 26.86
CA SER A 247 -10.66 27.42 28.12
C SER A 247 -10.25 26.16 28.87
N GLY A 248 -9.21 25.45 28.43
CA GLY A 248 -8.73 24.21 29.06
C GLY A 248 -9.71 23.03 28.91
N GLY A 249 -10.57 23.06 27.89
CA GLY A 249 -11.56 22.02 27.59
C GLY A 249 -11.03 20.85 26.76
N LEU A 250 -9.78 20.90 26.31
CA LEU A 250 -9.08 19.82 25.59
C LEU A 250 -8.10 19.10 26.53
N ARG A 251 -7.84 17.81 26.27
CA ARG A 251 -6.85 17.00 27.02
C ARG A 251 -5.43 17.08 26.46
N PHE A 252 -5.21 17.94 25.48
CA PHE A 252 -3.96 18.18 24.78
C PHE A 252 -3.91 19.63 24.33
N GLU A 253 -2.71 20.15 24.09
CA GLU A 253 -2.53 21.47 23.51
C GLU A 253 -2.82 21.43 21.99
N LEU A 254 -3.69 22.33 21.52
CA LEU A 254 -4.04 22.39 20.10
C LEU A 254 -2.83 22.76 19.23
N ALA A 255 -1.90 23.55 19.76
CA ALA A 255 -0.64 23.90 19.08
C ALA A 255 0.21 22.65 18.76
N ALA A 256 0.42 21.78 19.75
CA ALA A 256 1.18 20.53 19.59
C ALA A 256 0.49 19.57 18.61
N LEU A 257 -0.85 19.49 18.64
CA LEU A 257 -1.62 18.71 17.67
C LEU A 257 -1.44 19.24 16.25
N ILE A 258 -1.52 20.55 16.04
CA ILE A 258 -1.37 21.17 14.72
C ILE A 258 0.05 20.99 14.19
N GLU A 259 1.06 21.13 15.05
CA GLU A 259 2.45 20.82 14.71
C GLU A 259 2.60 19.38 14.20
N ASP A 260 2.13 18.38 14.96
CA ASP A 260 2.22 16.97 14.56
C ASP A 260 1.38 16.64 13.31
N LEU A 261 0.21 17.29 13.15
CA LEU A 261 -0.60 17.19 11.94
C LEU A 261 0.17 17.72 10.72
N ILE A 262 0.82 18.89 10.81
CA ILE A 262 1.62 19.44 9.71
C ILE A 262 2.81 18.53 9.41
N LYS A 263 3.53 18.02 10.43
CA LYS A 263 4.64 17.06 10.26
C LYS A 263 4.23 15.85 9.42
N SER A 264 3.02 15.32 9.62
CA SER A 264 2.54 14.12 8.90
C SER A 264 2.53 14.28 7.37
N PHE A 265 2.40 15.50 6.84
CA PHE A 265 2.34 15.75 5.39
C PHE A 265 3.70 15.67 4.66
N ILE A 266 4.83 15.60 5.37
CA ILE A 266 6.16 15.54 4.74
C ILE A 266 6.34 14.32 3.82
N LYS A 267 5.65 13.22 4.12
CA LYS A 267 5.70 11.93 3.39
C LYS A 267 4.45 11.63 2.57
N THR A 268 3.40 12.48 2.55
CA THR A 268 2.13 12.16 1.86
C THR A 268 1.84 13.09 0.67
N ARG A 269 1.38 12.50 -0.42
CA ARG A 269 1.06 13.18 -1.69
C ARG A 269 -0.02 14.26 -1.57
N SER A 270 -0.88 14.20 -0.55
CA SER A 270 -1.86 15.24 -0.23
C SER A 270 -1.24 16.63 -0.03
N ILE A 271 0.05 16.75 0.34
CA ILE A 271 0.77 18.03 0.41
C ILE A 271 0.80 18.80 -0.93
N SER A 272 0.60 18.12 -2.06
CA SER A 272 0.54 18.76 -3.39
C SER A 272 -0.86 19.24 -3.79
N TRP A 273 -1.88 19.05 -2.96
CA TRP A 273 -3.26 19.43 -3.27
C TRP A 273 -3.55 20.89 -2.87
N PRO A 274 -4.21 21.70 -3.72
CA PRO A 274 -4.47 23.11 -3.40
C PRO A 274 -5.23 23.34 -2.10
N THR A 275 -6.26 22.54 -1.82
CA THR A 275 -7.07 22.62 -0.59
C THR A 275 -6.26 22.32 0.66
N THR A 276 -5.41 21.30 0.62
CA THR A 276 -4.47 20.95 1.69
C THR A 276 -3.44 22.05 1.91
N ILE A 277 -2.84 22.57 0.83
CA ILE A 277 -1.87 23.68 0.89
C ILE A 277 -2.47 24.92 1.57
N GLU A 278 -3.69 25.32 1.20
CA GLU A 278 -4.37 26.45 1.81
C GLU A 278 -4.68 26.22 3.30
N THR A 279 -5.06 24.99 3.67
CA THR A 279 -5.40 24.62 5.04
C THR A 279 -4.16 24.57 5.93
N LEU A 280 -3.06 23.95 5.49
CA LEU A 280 -1.80 23.89 6.25
C LEU A 280 -1.20 25.28 6.50
N ARG A 281 -1.23 26.17 5.50
CA ARG A 281 -0.79 27.57 5.68
C ARG A 281 -1.68 28.34 6.65
N TYR A 282 -3.00 28.11 6.61
CA TYR A 282 -3.94 28.74 7.54
C TYR A 282 -3.70 28.29 8.99
N LEU A 283 -3.56 26.98 9.21
CA LEU A 283 -3.23 26.41 10.53
C LEU A 283 -1.89 26.95 11.07
N TYR A 284 -0.83 26.98 10.25
CA TYR A 284 0.47 27.52 10.64
C TYR A 284 0.46 29.04 10.87
N THR A 285 -0.44 29.80 10.24
CA THR A 285 -0.59 31.24 10.50
C THR A 285 -1.22 31.50 11.87
N ASP A 286 -2.17 30.65 12.29
CA ASP A 286 -2.76 30.70 13.63
C ASP A 286 -1.83 30.13 14.71
N TYR A 287 -1.10 29.06 14.41
CA TYR A 287 -0.20 28.34 15.31
C TYR A 287 1.17 28.11 14.63
N PRO A 288 2.05 29.13 14.62
CA PRO A 288 3.40 28.99 14.09
C PRO A 288 4.25 28.09 14.98
N SER A 289 5.10 27.27 14.37
CA SER A 289 6.03 26.37 15.05
C SER A 289 7.47 26.61 14.60
N SER A 290 8.42 26.40 15.52
CA SER A 290 9.86 26.42 15.28
C SER A 290 10.43 25.06 14.82
N ASP A 291 9.61 24.02 14.73
CA ASP A 291 10.04 22.68 14.33
C ASP A 291 10.55 22.66 12.86
N PRO A 292 11.73 22.08 12.58
CA PRO A 292 12.32 22.08 11.24
C PRO A 292 11.52 21.26 10.22
N THR A 293 10.76 20.26 10.66
CA THR A 293 9.90 19.44 9.80
C THR A 293 8.66 20.23 9.39
N VAL A 294 8.03 20.96 10.33
CA VAL A 294 6.93 21.89 10.04
C VAL A 294 7.39 22.97 9.08
N ARG A 295 8.54 23.62 9.36
CA ARG A 295 9.13 24.62 8.46
C ARG A 295 9.31 24.06 7.04
N LEU A 296 9.88 22.87 6.91
CA LEU A 296 10.07 22.19 5.62
C LEU A 296 8.73 21.92 4.91
N VAL A 297 7.71 21.44 5.63
CA VAL A 297 6.37 21.22 5.05
C VAL A 297 5.77 22.51 4.52
N ILE A 298 5.80 23.61 5.29
CA ILE A 298 5.24 24.90 4.84
C ILE A 298 6.03 25.44 3.63
N LEU A 299 7.36 25.32 3.62
CA LEU A 299 8.18 25.65 2.45
C LEU A 299 7.82 24.80 1.22
N ILE A 300 7.59 23.49 1.38
CA ILE A 300 7.10 22.63 0.30
C ILE A 300 5.73 23.13 -0.20
N THR A 301 4.81 23.55 0.68
CA THR A 301 3.53 24.11 0.24
C THR A 301 3.73 25.38 -0.61
N LEU A 302 4.73 26.21 -0.32
CA LEU A 302 5.06 27.40 -1.12
C LEU A 302 5.57 26.99 -2.51
N PHE A 303 6.65 26.22 -2.58
CA PHE A 303 7.33 25.93 -3.85
C PHE A 303 6.61 24.88 -4.73
N SER A 304 5.65 24.12 -4.18
CA SER A 304 4.80 23.18 -4.96
C SER A 304 3.68 23.87 -5.75
N THR A 305 3.22 25.05 -5.34
CA THR A 305 2.10 25.74 -6.03
C THR A 305 2.41 26.13 -7.48
N THR A 306 1.39 26.08 -8.34
CA THR A 306 1.45 26.52 -9.75
C THR A 306 1.60 28.03 -9.89
N GLU A 307 1.06 28.80 -8.94
CA GLU A 307 1.11 30.27 -8.92
C GLU A 307 2.55 30.82 -8.89
N ASN A 308 3.47 30.08 -8.27
CA ASN A 308 4.86 30.49 -8.14
C ASN A 308 5.70 30.22 -9.40
N LEU A 309 5.12 29.67 -10.48
CA LEU A 309 5.81 29.48 -11.78
C LEU A 309 6.19 30.79 -12.49
N LEU A 310 5.46 31.88 -12.22
CA LEU A 310 5.68 33.21 -12.81
C LEU A 310 5.96 34.29 -11.75
N SER A 311 6.10 33.90 -10.49
CA SER A 311 6.40 34.83 -9.40
C SER A 311 7.87 35.22 -9.44
N ASN A 312 8.16 36.53 -9.42
CA ASN A 312 9.53 37.03 -9.28
C ASN A 312 10.05 36.85 -7.85
N ALA A 313 11.38 36.94 -7.67
CA ALA A 313 12.03 36.73 -6.38
C ALA A 313 11.46 37.63 -5.25
N SER A 314 11.06 38.87 -5.54
CA SER A 314 10.45 39.77 -4.55
C SER A 314 9.05 39.33 -4.11
N THR A 315 8.23 38.76 -5.01
CA THR A 315 6.93 38.18 -4.63
C THR A 315 7.11 36.93 -3.77
N ILE A 316 8.15 36.13 -4.03
CA ILE A 316 8.51 34.98 -3.21
C ILE A 316 9.01 35.43 -1.83
N HIS A 317 9.87 36.46 -1.77
CA HIS A 317 10.33 37.07 -0.51
C HIS A 317 9.15 37.53 0.36
N ALA A 318 8.23 38.33 -0.21
CA ALA A 318 7.06 38.82 0.52
C ALA A 318 6.14 37.69 1.04
N LYS A 319 6.00 36.58 0.29
CA LYS A 319 5.26 35.39 0.75
C LYS A 319 5.98 34.64 1.89
N LEU A 320 7.32 34.64 1.91
CA LEU A 320 8.13 34.03 2.97
C LEU A 320 8.14 34.92 4.23
N GLU A 321 8.27 36.24 4.10
CA GLU A 321 8.16 37.20 5.20
C GLU A 321 6.76 37.13 5.86
N ALA A 322 5.68 37.07 5.06
CA ALA A 322 4.32 36.97 5.59
C ALA A 322 4.04 35.70 6.40
N LEU A 323 4.89 34.67 6.28
CA LEU A 323 4.85 33.43 7.05
C LEU A 323 6.00 33.31 8.06
N ASN A 324 6.78 34.38 8.28
CA ASN A 324 7.98 34.39 9.13
C ASN A 324 8.99 33.27 8.80
N LEU A 325 9.16 32.96 7.51
CA LEU A 325 10.07 31.91 7.03
C LEU A 325 11.43 32.45 6.58
N THR A 326 11.62 33.76 6.49
CA THR A 326 12.91 34.40 6.21
C THR A 326 13.81 34.42 7.47
N PRO A 327 15.15 34.33 7.34
CA PRO A 327 15.90 34.03 6.11
C PRO A 327 15.76 32.57 5.68
N LEU A 328 16.02 32.30 4.40
CA LEU A 328 16.06 30.93 3.85
C LEU A 328 17.50 30.40 3.90
N THR A 329 17.72 29.22 4.48
CA THR A 329 19.05 28.61 4.62
C THR A 329 19.42 27.70 3.45
N ARG A 330 20.71 27.35 3.32
CA ARG A 330 21.17 26.35 2.34
C ARG A 330 20.44 25.02 2.49
N ASN A 331 20.26 24.57 3.74
CA ASN A 331 19.59 23.31 4.06
C ASN A 331 18.11 23.34 3.65
N ASP A 332 17.41 24.47 3.86
CA ASP A 332 16.01 24.65 3.39
C ASP A 332 15.89 24.41 1.87
N VAL A 333 16.78 25.02 1.07
CA VAL A 333 16.77 24.83 -0.39
C VAL A 333 16.99 23.37 -0.77
N VAL A 334 17.98 22.72 -0.17
CA VAL A 334 18.30 21.32 -0.46
C VAL A 334 17.10 20.43 -0.10
N ASN A 335 16.54 20.57 1.09
CA ASN A 335 15.50 19.69 1.59
C ASN A 335 14.18 19.85 0.83
N VAL A 336 13.81 21.09 0.45
CA VAL A 336 12.66 21.33 -0.43
C VAL A 336 12.88 20.71 -1.80
N LEU A 337 14.08 20.84 -2.39
CA LEU A 337 14.39 20.24 -3.71
C LEU A 337 14.52 18.72 -3.66
N VAL A 338 14.90 18.12 -2.54
CA VAL A 338 15.03 16.66 -2.39
C VAL A 338 13.67 15.99 -2.08
N ASN A 339 12.72 16.70 -1.47
CA ASN A 339 11.41 16.12 -1.12
C ASN A 339 10.63 15.58 -2.35
N PRO A 340 10.11 14.33 -2.34
CA PRO A 340 9.44 13.66 -3.47
C PRO A 340 8.38 14.46 -4.24
N PHE A 341 7.69 15.42 -3.61
CA PHE A 341 6.56 16.12 -4.19
C PHE A 341 6.94 17.41 -4.95
N VAL A 342 8.22 17.83 -4.89
CA VAL A 342 8.72 19.06 -5.52
C VAL A 342 9.47 18.76 -6.83
N ASP A 343 8.83 19.03 -7.97
CA ASP A 343 9.41 18.89 -9.32
C ASP A 343 9.89 20.22 -9.93
N ARG A 344 9.71 21.35 -9.22
CA ARG A 344 9.94 22.72 -9.74
C ARG A 344 11.10 23.38 -8.98
N HIS A 345 12.24 23.50 -9.64
CA HIS A 345 13.42 24.12 -9.04
C HIS A 345 13.59 25.61 -9.34
N LEU A 346 13.17 26.09 -10.52
CA LEU A 346 13.50 27.45 -10.99
C LEU A 346 13.11 28.54 -9.97
N PRO A 347 11.86 28.63 -9.46
CA PRO A 347 11.49 29.71 -8.55
C PRO A 347 12.29 29.71 -7.24
N LEU A 348 12.68 28.53 -6.76
CA LEU A 348 13.47 28.36 -5.55
C LEU A 348 14.96 28.67 -5.79
N LEU A 349 15.55 28.19 -6.88
CA LEU A 349 16.95 28.45 -7.22
C LEU A 349 17.19 29.91 -7.64
N ASP A 350 16.23 30.54 -8.32
CA ASP A 350 16.32 31.95 -8.70
C ASP A 350 16.09 32.88 -7.51
N TYR A 351 15.22 32.50 -6.56
CA TYR A 351 15.13 33.18 -5.25
C TYR A 351 16.42 33.00 -4.44
N ALA A 352 16.97 31.78 -4.38
CA ALA A 352 18.20 31.49 -3.66
C ALA A 352 19.37 32.34 -4.19
N ARG A 353 19.52 32.43 -5.52
CA ARG A 353 20.49 33.34 -6.19
C ARG A 353 20.31 34.82 -5.86
N TRP A 354 19.14 35.25 -5.38
CA TRP A 354 18.83 36.65 -5.08
C TRP A 354 19.00 36.98 -3.59
N ASP A 355 18.66 36.07 -2.68
CA ASP A 355 18.51 36.34 -1.24
C ASP A 355 19.74 35.92 -0.38
N PHE A 356 20.44 34.85 -0.75
CA PHE A 356 21.49 34.27 0.09
C PHE A 356 22.63 35.25 0.36
N THR A 357 23.00 35.33 1.65
CA THR A 357 24.00 36.26 2.18
C THR A 357 24.85 35.60 3.29
N ASP A 358 25.32 34.37 3.05
CA ASP A 358 26.17 33.59 3.97
C ASP A 358 27.64 34.10 3.99
N GLY A 359 27.86 35.41 4.00
CA GLY A 359 29.18 36.04 4.00
C GLY A 359 29.22 37.38 4.74
N PRO A 360 30.35 37.73 5.39
CA PRO A 360 30.48 39.01 6.11
C PRO A 360 30.43 40.23 5.17
N ASP A 361 30.81 40.05 3.91
CA ASP A 361 30.63 41.04 2.84
C ASP A 361 29.23 40.89 2.22
N LYS A 362 28.38 41.90 2.43
CA LYS A 362 26.97 41.95 1.98
C LYS A 362 26.81 42.12 0.46
N VAL A 363 27.34 41.19 -0.33
CA VAL A 363 27.00 41.03 -1.74
C VAL A 363 25.71 40.20 -1.81
N LYS A 364 24.68 40.70 -2.48
CA LYS A 364 23.41 39.99 -2.61
C LYS A 364 23.56 38.78 -3.55
N GLY A 365 23.31 37.58 -3.03
CA GLY A 365 23.15 36.35 -3.81
C GLY A 365 24.29 35.34 -3.67
N ILE A 366 23.98 34.07 -3.92
CA ILE A 366 24.94 32.96 -3.91
C ILE A 366 26.04 33.19 -4.96
N LEU A 367 27.32 33.07 -4.56
CA LEU A 367 28.44 33.07 -5.50
C LEU A 367 28.31 31.92 -6.51
N PRO A 368 28.75 32.07 -7.78
CA PRO A 368 28.61 31.03 -8.79
C PRO A 368 29.24 29.67 -8.44
N LYS A 369 30.23 29.65 -7.53
CA LYS A 369 30.84 28.42 -7.00
C LYS A 369 29.89 27.70 -6.04
N ASP A 370 29.43 28.40 -5.01
CA ASP A 370 28.56 27.87 -3.96
C ASP A 370 27.20 27.43 -4.55
N PHE A 371 26.74 28.10 -5.61
CA PHE A 371 25.57 27.66 -6.38
C PHE A 371 25.81 26.31 -7.08
N LYS A 372 27.00 26.10 -7.65
CA LYS A 372 27.40 24.83 -8.27
C LYS A 372 27.48 23.71 -7.23
N GLU A 373 27.94 24.02 -6.02
CA GLU A 373 27.99 23.08 -4.90
C GLU A 373 26.61 22.72 -4.36
N LEU A 374 25.74 23.72 -4.13
CA LEU A 374 24.35 23.53 -3.75
C LEU A 374 23.62 22.60 -4.73
N VAL A 375 23.73 22.85 -6.04
CA VAL A 375 23.08 22.01 -7.05
C VAL A 375 23.73 20.61 -7.13
N ARG A 376 25.05 20.47 -6.93
CA ARG A 376 25.71 19.15 -6.81
C ARG A 376 25.19 18.35 -5.60
N GLU A 377 24.99 19.00 -4.47
CA GLU A 377 24.43 18.39 -3.26
C GLU A 377 22.99 17.91 -3.47
N VAL A 378 22.16 18.75 -4.11
CA VAL A 378 20.79 18.39 -4.54
C VAL A 378 20.81 17.19 -5.48
N ILE A 379 21.71 17.13 -6.45
CA ILE A 379 21.85 15.99 -7.37
C ILE A 379 22.21 14.72 -6.61
N SER A 380 23.23 14.76 -5.75
CA SER A 380 23.68 13.60 -4.96
C SER A 380 22.55 13.02 -4.12
N LYS A 381 21.76 13.87 -3.43
CA LYS A 381 20.60 13.43 -2.64
C LYS A 381 19.43 12.97 -3.54
N CYS A 382 19.15 13.66 -4.65
CA CYS A 382 18.04 13.31 -5.55
C CYS A 382 18.24 12.01 -6.35
N VAL A 383 19.48 11.59 -6.61
CA VAL A 383 19.78 10.32 -7.30
C VAL A 383 19.29 9.11 -6.48
N GLY A 384 19.39 9.15 -5.15
CA GLY A 384 18.83 8.12 -4.26
C GLY A 384 17.29 8.16 -4.14
N VAL A 385 16.66 9.31 -4.35
CA VAL A 385 15.19 9.43 -4.27
C VAL A 385 14.54 8.88 -5.54
N ALA A 386 14.10 7.63 -5.49
CA ALA A 386 13.69 6.84 -6.65
C ALA A 386 12.72 7.51 -7.65
N CYS A 387 11.85 8.44 -7.23
CA CYS A 387 10.89 9.14 -8.10
C CYS A 387 11.32 10.52 -8.64
N LYS A 388 12.59 10.93 -8.46
CA LYS A 388 13.10 12.28 -8.81
C LYS A 388 13.61 12.48 -10.25
N GLY A 389 13.37 11.54 -11.17
CA GLY A 389 13.88 11.61 -12.54
C GLY A 389 13.45 12.87 -13.30
N LYS A 390 12.28 13.44 -12.99
CA LYS A 390 11.80 14.71 -13.56
C LYS A 390 12.62 15.92 -13.14
N LEU A 391 13.04 15.97 -11.87
CA LEU A 391 13.84 17.07 -11.36
C LEU A 391 15.25 17.02 -11.94
N LEU A 392 15.88 15.83 -11.88
CA LEU A 392 17.20 15.60 -12.45
C LEU A 392 17.23 15.90 -13.96
N LYS A 393 16.21 15.48 -14.72
CA LYS A 393 16.07 15.85 -16.14
C LYS A 393 16.14 17.35 -16.36
N LYS A 394 15.33 18.14 -15.66
CA LYS A 394 15.30 19.60 -15.89
C LYS A 394 16.59 20.29 -15.43
N LEU A 395 17.29 19.76 -14.42
CA LEU A 395 18.61 20.26 -14.02
C LEU A 395 19.67 19.95 -15.09
N TYR A 396 19.64 18.74 -15.65
CA TYR A 396 20.50 18.32 -16.77
C TYR A 396 20.25 19.20 -18.02
N ASP A 397 18.98 19.35 -18.43
CA ASP A 397 18.58 20.19 -19.57
C ASP A 397 18.96 21.67 -19.38
N GLY A 398 19.02 22.16 -18.13
CA GLY A 398 19.32 23.56 -17.80
C GLY A 398 20.80 23.88 -17.58
N TYR A 399 21.65 22.89 -17.28
CA TYR A 399 23.04 23.10 -16.86
C TYR A 399 23.97 22.02 -17.42
N PRO A 400 24.79 22.29 -18.46
CA PRO A 400 25.60 21.24 -19.12
C PRO A 400 26.54 20.46 -18.20
N TRP A 401 27.09 21.10 -17.16
CA TRP A 401 27.99 20.48 -16.18
C TRP A 401 27.28 19.50 -15.21
N VAL A 402 25.95 19.45 -15.21
CA VAL A 402 25.18 18.54 -14.35
C VAL A 402 25.35 17.08 -14.78
N SER A 403 25.69 16.81 -16.05
CA SER A 403 26.06 15.45 -16.48
C SER A 403 27.19 14.91 -15.60
N ASP A 404 28.35 15.58 -15.60
CA ASP A 404 29.54 15.21 -14.82
C ASP A 404 29.23 15.04 -13.32
N ALA A 405 28.34 15.88 -12.78
CA ALA A 405 27.92 15.82 -11.39
C ALA A 405 27.05 14.59 -11.06
N ILE A 406 26.22 14.13 -12.01
CA ILE A 406 25.47 12.88 -11.89
C ILE A 406 26.40 11.68 -12.06
N GLU A 407 27.33 11.74 -13.02
CA GLU A 407 28.31 10.66 -13.23
C GLU A 407 29.12 10.42 -11.95
N ALA A 408 29.71 11.48 -11.38
CA ALA A 408 30.42 11.40 -10.11
C ALA A 408 29.52 10.90 -8.96
N ALA A 409 28.30 11.44 -8.82
CA ALA A 409 27.39 11.02 -7.76
C ALA A 409 27.08 9.51 -7.81
N VAL A 410 26.88 8.93 -9.00
CA VAL A 410 26.59 7.49 -9.17
C VAL A 410 27.85 6.64 -9.10
N LEU A 411 28.91 7.01 -9.83
CA LEU A 411 30.14 6.22 -9.91
C LEU A 411 30.88 6.19 -8.57
N ASP A 412 30.98 7.31 -7.85
CA ASP A 412 31.83 7.39 -6.65
C ASP A 412 31.15 6.78 -5.41
N ASN A 413 29.81 6.75 -5.35
CA ASN A 413 29.07 6.42 -4.12
C ASN A 413 28.15 5.18 -4.23
N HIS A 414 27.93 4.64 -5.44
CA HIS A 414 26.90 3.62 -5.68
C HIS A 414 27.37 2.41 -6.49
N GLN A 415 28.67 2.23 -6.70
CA GLN A 415 29.20 0.93 -7.16
C GLN A 415 29.00 -0.14 -6.07
N ILE A 416 28.59 -1.34 -6.48
CA ILE A 416 28.39 -2.52 -5.62
C ILE A 416 29.04 -3.72 -6.32
N GLY A 417 30.04 -4.31 -5.67
CA GLY A 417 30.60 -5.62 -5.96
C GLY A 417 29.89 -6.75 -5.21
N VAL A 418 30.24 -8.00 -5.51
CA VAL A 418 29.69 -9.16 -4.79
C VAL A 418 30.23 -9.21 -3.34
N ASP A 419 31.44 -8.72 -3.12
CA ASP A 419 32.10 -8.68 -1.81
C ASP A 419 31.56 -7.59 -0.87
N ASP A 420 30.92 -6.54 -1.41
CA ASP A 420 30.26 -5.48 -0.64
C ASP A 420 28.93 -5.94 -0.01
N LEU A 421 28.46 -7.14 -0.37
CA LEU A 421 27.20 -7.71 0.12
C LEU A 421 27.41 -8.52 1.42
N PRO A 422 26.40 -8.55 2.33
CA PRO A 422 26.47 -9.32 3.56
C PRO A 422 26.90 -10.78 3.37
N VAL A 423 27.52 -11.36 4.40
CA VAL A 423 27.99 -12.74 4.35
C VAL A 423 26.80 -13.69 4.26
N TRP A 424 26.87 -14.69 3.35
CA TRP A 424 25.75 -15.58 3.04
C TRP A 424 25.20 -16.38 4.25
N ASP A 425 26.01 -16.56 5.30
CA ASP A 425 25.67 -17.24 6.55
C ASP A 425 24.83 -16.32 7.49
N ASP A 426 24.82 -15.00 7.27
CA ASP A 426 23.96 -14.03 7.97
C ASP A 426 22.68 -13.78 7.18
N HIS A 427 21.72 -14.69 7.36
CA HIS A 427 20.41 -14.61 6.71
C HIS A 427 19.64 -13.32 7.05
N ASN A 428 19.83 -12.73 8.24
CA ASN A 428 19.12 -11.53 8.67
C ASN A 428 19.64 -10.29 7.93
N ALA A 429 20.96 -10.14 7.82
CA ALA A 429 21.58 -9.08 7.03
C ALA A 429 21.29 -9.25 5.52
N CYS A 430 21.38 -10.47 4.96
CA CYS A 430 21.01 -10.74 3.57
C CYS A 430 19.54 -10.41 3.27
N GLN A 431 18.61 -10.73 4.18
CA GLN A 431 17.19 -10.43 4.02
C GLN A 431 16.92 -8.92 4.04
N LYS A 432 17.55 -8.18 4.96
CA LYS A 432 17.33 -6.72 5.15
C LYS A 432 18.13 -5.82 4.19
N PHE A 433 19.10 -6.33 3.45
CA PHE A 433 19.96 -5.51 2.60
C PHE A 433 19.19 -4.88 1.42
N GLU A 434 19.17 -3.55 1.33
CA GLU A 434 18.62 -2.85 0.16
C GLU A 434 19.68 -1.93 -0.47
N ALA A 435 19.81 -2.02 -1.80
CA ALA A 435 20.66 -1.13 -2.56
C ALA A 435 20.06 0.30 -2.57
N LYS A 436 20.91 1.33 -2.50
CA LYS A 436 20.46 2.72 -2.29
C LYS A 436 19.64 3.30 -3.46
N LEU A 437 19.92 2.88 -4.69
CA LEU A 437 19.22 3.34 -5.90
C LEU A 437 18.08 2.36 -6.26
N CYS A 438 17.16 2.82 -7.11
CA CYS A 438 16.14 1.96 -7.73
C CYS A 438 15.21 1.19 -6.76
N ARG A 439 15.08 1.59 -5.50
CA ARG A 439 14.05 1.04 -4.58
C ARG A 439 12.63 1.20 -5.15
N ASP A 440 11.76 0.23 -4.88
CA ASP A 440 10.39 0.24 -5.41
C ASP A 440 9.45 1.06 -4.52
N PHE A 441 9.38 2.36 -4.80
CA PHE A 441 8.49 3.30 -4.11
C PHE A 441 6.97 2.97 -4.25
N THR A 442 6.58 1.95 -5.03
CA THR A 442 5.19 1.49 -5.14
C THR A 442 4.87 0.28 -4.27
N LYS A 443 5.86 -0.56 -3.89
CA LYS A 443 5.64 -1.70 -2.99
C LYS A 443 5.21 -1.24 -1.58
N TYR A 444 5.87 -0.23 -1.02
CA TYR A 444 5.58 0.33 0.32
C TYR A 444 4.28 1.17 0.41
N ALA A 445 3.43 1.17 -0.61
CA ALA A 445 2.17 1.92 -0.61
C ALA A 445 0.99 1.17 0.04
N PHE A 446 1.12 -0.14 0.26
CA PHE A 446 0.04 -1.01 0.74
C PHE A 446 0.39 -1.80 2.02
N GLY A 447 1.65 -1.81 2.45
CA GLY A 447 2.06 -2.30 3.77
C GLY A 447 2.00 -1.17 4.80
N GLY A 448 1.30 -1.39 5.91
CA GLY A 448 1.28 -0.43 7.01
C GLY A 448 2.59 -0.47 7.81
N GLY A 449 3.13 0.70 8.15
CA GLY A 449 3.90 0.85 9.38
C GLY A 449 5.35 0.34 9.44
N GLU A 450 5.93 -0.27 8.40
CA GLU A 450 7.38 -0.52 8.42
C GLU A 450 8.16 0.81 8.40
N GLU A 451 8.76 1.16 9.54
CA GLU A 451 9.66 2.29 9.63
C GLU A 451 10.87 2.07 8.71
N ARG A 452 11.19 3.06 7.89
CA ARG A 452 12.46 3.07 7.16
C ARG A 452 13.62 2.95 8.16
N PRO A 453 14.75 2.33 7.78
CA PRO A 453 16.01 2.53 8.48
C PRO A 453 16.26 4.03 8.68
N LYS A 454 16.48 4.44 9.94
CA LYS A 454 16.45 5.85 10.36
C LYS A 454 17.46 6.74 9.62
N GLU A 455 18.58 6.14 9.18
CA GLU A 455 19.73 6.79 8.54
C GLU A 455 19.39 7.78 7.41
N GLU A 456 18.42 7.47 6.54
CA GLU A 456 18.14 8.31 5.36
C GLU A 456 17.23 9.52 5.62
N THR A 457 16.61 9.61 6.80
CA THR A 457 15.85 10.83 7.18
C THR A 457 16.49 11.56 8.36
N GLU A 458 17.22 10.85 9.22
CA GLU A 458 18.07 11.49 10.24
C GLU A 458 19.19 12.31 9.59
N GLY A 459 19.78 11.88 8.47
CA GLY A 459 20.73 12.69 7.69
C GLY A 459 20.18 14.03 7.13
N VAL A 460 18.89 14.32 7.30
CA VAL A 460 18.24 15.60 6.94
C VAL A 460 17.98 16.50 8.17
N VAL A 461 18.02 15.93 9.39
CA VAL A 461 17.59 16.59 10.64
C VAL A 461 18.68 16.58 11.74
N GLU A 462 19.58 15.60 11.76
CA GLU A 462 20.69 15.45 12.72
C GLU A 462 21.67 16.64 12.72
N GLU A 463 22.00 17.21 11.55
CA GLU A 463 22.93 18.35 11.48
C GLU A 463 22.40 19.61 12.18
N ALA A 464 21.08 19.72 12.40
CA ALA A 464 20.49 20.80 13.18
C ALA A 464 20.61 20.61 14.71
N ARG A 465 21.00 19.41 15.20
CA ARG A 465 21.01 19.08 16.64
C ARG A 465 22.38 19.18 17.32
N LYS A 466 23.48 19.30 16.59
CA LYS A 466 24.86 19.30 17.14
C LYS A 466 25.31 20.63 17.79
N ALA A 467 24.41 21.29 18.53
CA ALA A 467 24.70 22.49 19.31
C ALA A 467 23.81 22.59 20.57
N GLY A 468 23.93 21.66 21.52
CA GLY A 468 23.20 21.77 22.79
C GLY A 468 23.30 20.55 23.71
N THR A 469 24.31 20.58 24.60
CA THR A 469 24.34 19.98 25.96
C THR A 469 24.00 18.49 26.15
N SER A 470 24.96 17.77 26.74
CA SER A 470 24.85 16.40 27.23
C SER A 470 23.89 16.21 28.42
N GLY A 471 23.09 15.14 28.40
CA GLY A 471 22.37 14.61 29.55
C GLY A 471 22.02 13.13 29.33
N GLU A 472 22.40 12.26 30.26
CA GLU A 472 22.22 10.80 30.17
C GLU A 472 20.76 10.37 30.40
N SER A 473 20.31 9.34 29.69
CA SER A 473 19.19 8.50 30.14
C SER A 473 19.37 7.06 29.64
N SER A 474 18.81 6.11 30.40
CA SER A 474 19.17 4.69 30.35
C SER A 474 18.42 3.91 29.26
N GLU A 475 19.14 3.04 28.54
CA GLU A 475 18.51 2.02 27.71
C GLU A 475 17.82 0.96 28.58
N VAL A 476 16.58 0.62 28.23
CA VAL A 476 15.91 -0.62 28.64
C VAL A 476 15.49 -1.32 27.36
N VAL A 477 16.09 -2.49 27.11
CA VAL A 477 15.80 -3.30 25.92
C VAL A 477 14.59 -4.17 26.20
N GLN A 478 13.46 -3.86 25.54
CA GLN A 478 12.36 -4.81 25.35
C GLN A 478 12.39 -5.30 23.90
N SER A 479 12.28 -6.61 23.75
CA SER A 479 12.34 -7.32 22.47
C SER A 479 10.95 -7.78 22.07
N ASP A 480 10.34 -7.10 21.10
CA ASP A 480 9.08 -7.53 20.49
C ASP A 480 9.34 -8.19 19.13
N GLU A 481 9.09 -9.50 19.06
CA GLU A 481 8.86 -10.20 17.78
C GLU A 481 7.35 -10.19 17.49
N PRO A 482 6.91 -9.81 16.28
CA PRO A 482 5.50 -9.85 15.93
C PRO A 482 5.07 -11.30 15.66
N THR A 483 4.37 -11.91 16.62
CA THR A 483 3.62 -13.15 16.38
C THR A 483 2.24 -12.78 15.83
N GLU A 484 1.80 -13.43 14.76
CA GLU A 484 0.44 -13.27 14.24
C GLU A 484 -0.57 -13.82 15.27
N VAL A 485 -1.33 -12.95 15.90
CA VAL A 485 -2.43 -13.32 16.81
C VAL A 485 -3.74 -12.79 16.25
N GLU A 486 -4.64 -13.70 15.88
CA GLU A 486 -6.03 -13.37 15.57
C GLU A 486 -6.74 -12.86 16.83
N GLY A 487 -7.62 -11.87 16.70
CA GLY A 487 -8.08 -11.06 17.82
C GLY A 487 -8.60 -11.84 19.03
N GLU A 488 -8.03 -11.53 20.19
CA GLU A 488 -8.53 -11.92 21.51
C GLU A 488 -9.23 -10.71 22.14
N ASP A 489 -10.45 -10.91 22.64
CA ASP A 489 -11.20 -9.89 23.37
C ASP A 489 -10.58 -9.70 24.77
N GLU A 490 -10.31 -8.45 25.17
CA GLU A 490 -9.76 -8.14 26.50
C GLU A 490 -10.79 -8.42 27.60
N GLU A 491 -10.55 -9.45 28.42
CA GLU A 491 -11.29 -9.67 29.67
C GLU A 491 -10.90 -8.61 30.71
N MET A 492 -11.86 -7.79 31.12
CA MET A 492 -11.66 -6.82 32.22
C MET A 492 -11.55 -7.53 33.58
N GLU A 493 -10.32 -7.70 34.08
CA GLU A 493 -10.08 -7.82 35.53
C GLU A 493 -10.02 -6.41 36.16
N ASP A 494 -10.88 -6.17 37.16
CA ASP A 494 -10.90 -4.96 37.99
C ASP A 494 -9.56 -4.75 38.70
N SER A 495 -8.68 -3.95 38.09
CA SER A 495 -7.48 -3.42 38.72
C SER A 495 -7.31 -1.95 38.36
N GLU A 496 -7.31 -1.08 39.38
CA GLU A 496 -7.13 0.37 39.24
C GLU A 496 -5.67 0.73 38.89
N VAL A 497 -5.20 0.27 37.73
CA VAL A 497 -4.03 0.85 37.06
C VAL A 497 -4.52 2.08 36.31
N GLU A 498 -3.82 3.21 36.43
CA GLU A 498 -4.11 4.40 35.62
C GLU A 498 -3.88 4.08 34.13
N THR A 499 -4.93 3.64 33.45
CA THR A 499 -4.92 3.43 32.00
C THR A 499 -4.60 4.76 31.34
N VAL A 500 -3.45 4.82 30.66
CA VAL A 500 -3.04 5.99 29.88
C VAL A 500 -4.13 6.24 28.85
N VAL A 501 -4.96 7.27 29.09
CA VAL A 501 -6.17 7.50 28.31
C VAL A 501 -5.79 7.75 26.86
N ASP A 502 -6.10 6.81 25.97
CA ASP A 502 -5.80 6.94 24.55
C ASP A 502 -6.50 8.18 23.97
N LEU A 503 -5.68 9.17 23.61
CA LEU A 503 -6.14 10.41 23.00
C LEU A 503 -6.35 10.26 21.48
N GLY A 504 -6.05 9.10 20.89
CA GLY A 504 -6.24 8.80 19.48
C GLY A 504 -5.10 9.28 18.56
N SER A 505 -4.99 8.64 17.40
CA SER A 505 -4.00 8.97 16.37
C SER A 505 -4.38 10.22 15.56
N ILE A 506 -3.40 11.00 15.11
CA ILE A 506 -3.66 12.14 14.22
C ILE A 506 -4.02 11.68 12.80
N SER A 507 -5.16 12.13 12.30
CA SER A 507 -5.67 11.84 10.96
C SER A 507 -5.40 12.98 9.98
N GLN A 508 -5.12 12.65 8.72
CA GLN A 508 -5.11 13.60 7.59
C GLN A 508 -6.47 13.75 6.89
N GLU A 509 -7.48 12.96 7.30
CA GLU A 509 -8.81 12.99 6.70
C GLU A 509 -9.59 14.24 7.12
N SER A 510 -10.52 14.68 6.27
CA SER A 510 -11.45 15.76 6.62
C SER A 510 -12.58 15.25 7.52
N LEU A 511 -13.10 16.10 8.40
CA LEU A 511 -14.28 15.83 9.21
C LEU A 511 -15.47 15.30 8.39
N THR A 512 -15.77 15.92 7.24
CA THR A 512 -16.85 15.49 6.35
C THR A 512 -16.57 14.11 5.73
N THR A 513 -15.32 13.77 5.45
CA THR A 513 -14.93 12.41 4.99
C THR A 513 -15.24 11.39 6.08
N MET A 514 -14.79 11.64 7.32
CA MET A 514 -14.95 10.69 8.44
C MET A 514 -16.41 10.54 8.88
N ILE A 515 -17.20 11.61 8.92
CA ILE A 515 -18.65 11.54 9.14
C ILE A 515 -19.32 10.62 8.11
N ARG A 516 -18.93 10.68 6.82
CA ARG A 516 -19.48 9.81 5.78
C ARG A 516 -19.05 8.35 5.94
N HIS A 517 -17.84 8.09 6.44
CA HIS A 517 -17.43 6.72 6.76
C HIS A 517 -18.29 6.12 7.88
N ASP A 518 -18.53 6.89 8.95
CA ASP A 518 -19.37 6.46 10.07
C ASP A 518 -20.84 6.26 9.64
N GLU A 519 -21.42 7.18 8.85
CA GLU A 519 -22.79 7.05 8.33
C GLU A 519 -23.01 5.84 7.40
N VAL A 520 -21.96 5.35 6.74
CA VAL A 520 -22.02 4.20 5.82
C VAL A 520 -21.88 2.86 6.57
N ALA A 521 -21.25 2.85 7.76
CA ALA A 521 -20.92 1.64 8.50
C ALA A 521 -21.85 1.40 9.72
N PRO A 522 -22.71 0.35 9.77
CA PRO A 522 -22.89 -0.76 8.83
C PRO A 522 -24.34 -0.87 8.30
N VAL A 523 -24.78 0.05 7.42
CA VAL A 523 -26.13 -0.05 6.81
C VAL A 523 -26.13 -1.05 5.63
N ARG A 524 -25.90 -2.33 5.97
CA ARG A 524 -25.97 -3.53 5.12
C ARG A 524 -25.04 -3.51 3.90
N ALA A 525 -24.26 -4.59 3.75
CA ALA A 525 -23.58 -4.95 2.50
C ALA A 525 -24.59 -5.35 1.38
N ARG A 526 -25.43 -4.41 0.93
CA ARG A 526 -26.25 -4.56 -0.26
C ARG A 526 -25.34 -4.42 -1.48
N ARG A 527 -25.04 -5.58 -2.06
CA ARG A 527 -24.24 -5.80 -3.26
C ARG A 527 -24.45 -4.70 -4.33
N ARG A 528 -23.33 -4.12 -4.77
CA ARG A 528 -23.17 -3.10 -5.84
C ARG A 528 -23.63 -1.69 -5.44
N MET A 529 -22.66 -0.84 -5.06
CA MET A 529 -22.84 0.62 -5.02
C MET A 529 -21.60 1.32 -5.60
N GLN A 530 -21.82 2.36 -6.42
CA GLN A 530 -20.81 2.96 -7.29
C GLN A 530 -20.01 4.08 -6.59
N HIS A 531 -19.33 3.79 -5.49
CA HIS A 531 -18.60 4.80 -4.69
C HIS A 531 -17.06 4.71 -4.71
N PHE A 532 -16.48 3.84 -5.54
CA PHE A 532 -15.02 3.74 -5.72
C PHE A 532 -14.33 5.10 -5.97
N SER A 533 -15.00 6.07 -6.60
CA SER A 533 -14.40 7.38 -6.93
C SER A 533 -14.04 8.25 -5.73
N THR A 534 -14.75 8.16 -4.60
CA THR A 534 -14.43 8.97 -3.41
C THR A 534 -13.28 8.34 -2.65
N PHE A 535 -13.43 7.06 -2.28
CA PHE A 535 -12.41 6.26 -1.60
C PHE A 535 -11.06 6.25 -2.35
N PHE A 536 -11.04 6.34 -3.68
CA PHE A 536 -9.81 6.39 -4.45
C PHE A 536 -9.02 7.69 -4.22
N ALA A 537 -9.69 8.83 -4.06
CA ALA A 537 -9.01 10.10 -3.81
C ALA A 537 -8.21 10.04 -2.50
N ASP A 538 -8.88 9.65 -1.42
CA ASP A 538 -8.34 9.61 -0.06
C ASP A 538 -7.16 8.62 0.04
N VAL A 539 -7.29 7.42 -0.54
CA VAL A 539 -6.19 6.44 -0.65
C VAL A 539 -5.02 6.99 -1.48
N THR A 540 -5.27 7.71 -2.59
CA THR A 540 -4.17 8.30 -3.38
C THR A 540 -3.47 9.49 -2.71
N GLY A 541 -4.11 10.14 -1.73
CA GLY A 541 -3.51 11.23 -0.95
C GLY A 541 -2.40 10.74 -0.01
N LYS A 542 -2.54 9.53 0.52
CA LYS A 542 -1.58 8.91 1.46
C LYS A 542 -0.34 8.30 0.80
N LEU A 543 -0.28 8.26 -0.54
CA LEU A 543 0.84 7.66 -1.27
C LEU A 543 2.16 8.43 -1.06
N PRO A 544 3.31 7.75 -0.90
CA PRO A 544 4.61 8.38 -0.63
C PRO A 544 5.33 8.92 -1.88
N TYR A 545 4.62 9.05 -3.00
CA TYR A 545 5.17 9.44 -4.31
C TYR A 545 4.18 10.35 -5.07
N PRO A 546 4.66 11.26 -5.95
CA PRO A 546 3.81 12.22 -6.68
C PRO A 546 2.86 11.55 -7.68
N HIS A 547 1.87 12.30 -8.20
CA HIS A 547 0.86 11.77 -9.13
C HIS A 547 1.45 11.13 -10.40
N ASP A 548 2.51 11.72 -10.94
CA ASP A 548 3.14 11.28 -12.18
C ASP A 548 4.65 11.12 -11.91
N PRO A 549 5.07 10.02 -11.26
CA PRO A 549 6.44 9.83 -10.82
C PRO A 549 7.31 9.33 -11.98
N LEU A 550 8.41 10.03 -12.27
CA LEU A 550 9.43 9.54 -13.19
C LEU A 550 10.55 8.87 -12.39
N ALA A 551 10.63 7.54 -12.48
CA ALA A 551 11.69 6.80 -11.82
C ALA A 551 13.08 7.23 -12.32
N VAL A 552 14.02 7.50 -11.40
CA VAL A 552 15.39 7.95 -11.72
C VAL A 552 16.08 6.97 -12.67
N GLY A 553 16.03 5.66 -12.39
CA GLY A 553 16.64 4.64 -13.25
C GLY A 553 16.07 4.58 -14.67
N ARG A 554 14.76 4.83 -14.85
CA ARG A 554 14.15 4.92 -16.20
C ARG A 554 14.67 6.13 -16.97
N TRP A 555 14.79 7.27 -16.29
CA TRP A 555 15.36 8.48 -16.89
C TRP A 555 16.84 8.30 -17.25
N ILE A 556 17.66 7.74 -16.35
CA ILE A 556 19.09 7.49 -16.59
C ILE A 556 19.29 6.58 -17.82
N LYS A 557 18.58 5.44 -17.91
CA LYS A 557 18.64 4.59 -19.12
C LYS A 557 18.32 5.39 -20.39
N SER A 558 17.30 6.25 -20.34
CA SER A 558 16.89 7.07 -21.48
C SER A 558 17.88 8.17 -21.88
N GLN A 559 18.79 8.61 -20.99
CA GLN A 559 19.80 9.63 -21.31
C GLN A 559 21.16 9.02 -21.68
N TYR A 560 21.65 8.09 -20.86
CA TYR A 560 23.00 7.52 -21.01
C TYR A 560 23.03 6.26 -21.89
N GLY A 561 21.87 5.71 -22.23
CA GLY A 561 21.76 4.51 -23.06
C GLY A 561 22.05 3.19 -22.31
N PRO A 562 21.84 2.04 -22.98
CA PRO A 562 21.93 0.73 -22.33
C PRO A 562 23.37 0.25 -22.04
N ARG A 563 24.36 0.72 -22.82
CA ARG A 563 25.78 0.37 -22.66
C ARG A 563 26.60 1.47 -21.98
N SER A 564 26.02 2.11 -20.95
CA SER A 564 26.73 3.05 -20.07
C SER A 564 26.98 2.41 -18.70
N ARG A 565 28.15 2.70 -18.11
CA ARG A 565 28.54 2.27 -16.76
C ARG A 565 27.60 2.81 -15.66
N ILE A 566 26.98 3.96 -15.89
CA ILE A 566 25.96 4.50 -14.97
C ILE A 566 24.69 3.64 -15.04
N THR A 567 24.33 3.19 -16.25
CA THR A 567 23.15 2.35 -16.47
C THR A 567 23.38 0.91 -15.97
N SER A 568 24.62 0.37 -16.00
CA SER A 568 24.93 -0.93 -15.39
C SER A 568 24.81 -0.88 -13.86
N ILE A 569 25.27 0.18 -13.20
CA ILE A 569 25.05 0.39 -11.76
C ILE A 569 23.54 0.44 -11.44
N ILE A 570 22.77 1.20 -12.22
CA ILE A 570 21.31 1.26 -12.09
C ILE A 570 20.64 -0.11 -12.28
N MET A 571 21.17 -0.96 -13.17
CA MET A 571 20.72 -2.34 -13.33
C MET A 571 21.06 -3.21 -12.11
N ASN A 572 22.31 -3.18 -11.61
CA ASN A 572 22.73 -3.91 -10.40
C ASN A 572 21.80 -3.59 -9.20
N HIS A 573 21.52 -2.30 -8.97
CA HIS A 573 20.61 -1.86 -7.90
C HIS A 573 19.16 -2.31 -8.13
N ALA A 574 18.65 -2.25 -9.37
CA ALA A 574 17.29 -2.70 -9.69
C ALA A 574 17.13 -4.23 -9.55
N VAL A 575 18.19 -5.00 -9.78
CA VAL A 575 18.25 -6.46 -9.56
C VAL A 575 18.21 -6.76 -8.06
N ILE A 576 19.09 -6.15 -7.27
CA ILE A 576 19.17 -6.37 -5.81
C ILE A 576 17.84 -6.04 -5.12
N ASN A 577 17.19 -4.94 -5.51
CA ASN A 577 15.93 -4.47 -4.93
C ASN A 577 14.67 -5.10 -5.56
N GLU A 578 14.83 -6.08 -6.45
CA GLU A 578 13.73 -6.79 -7.13
C GLU A 578 12.68 -5.81 -7.73
N ASN A 579 13.13 -4.70 -8.31
CA ASN A 579 12.23 -3.67 -8.83
C ASN A 579 11.75 -4.03 -10.23
N GLY A 580 10.75 -4.91 -10.31
CA GLY A 580 10.16 -5.38 -11.57
C GLY A 580 9.70 -4.25 -12.50
N ASN A 581 9.25 -3.12 -11.94
CA ASN A 581 8.84 -1.92 -12.70
C ASN A 581 10.02 -1.24 -13.42
N ILE A 582 11.21 -1.27 -12.84
CA ILE A 582 12.44 -0.75 -13.46
C ILE A 582 13.06 -1.82 -14.36
N LEU A 583 13.20 -3.07 -13.89
CA LEU A 583 13.76 -4.19 -14.64
C LEU A 583 13.04 -4.41 -15.98
N HIS A 584 11.71 -4.41 -16.00
CA HIS A 584 10.94 -4.52 -17.25
C HIS A 584 11.29 -3.39 -18.24
N HIS A 585 11.45 -2.15 -17.78
CA HIS A 585 11.83 -1.03 -18.65
C HIS A 585 13.32 -1.04 -19.06
N ILE A 586 14.18 -1.64 -18.25
CA ILE A 586 15.60 -1.78 -18.54
C ILE A 586 15.86 -2.90 -19.55
N LEU A 587 15.16 -4.03 -19.42
CA LEU A 587 15.32 -5.19 -20.28
C LEU A 587 14.47 -5.10 -21.55
N TYR A 588 13.23 -4.60 -21.49
CA TYR A 588 12.39 -4.45 -22.68
C TYR A 588 12.39 -3.03 -23.24
N SER A 589 12.61 -2.93 -24.56
CA SER A 589 12.28 -1.73 -25.33
C SER A 589 10.81 -1.76 -25.74
N THR A 590 10.15 -0.59 -25.70
CA THR A 590 8.79 -0.40 -26.21
C THR A 590 8.69 -0.45 -27.73
N ASP A 591 9.83 -0.34 -28.43
CA ASP A 591 9.89 -0.31 -29.89
C ASP A 591 10.07 -1.73 -30.44
N PHE A 592 8.94 -2.37 -30.77
CA PHE A 592 8.84 -3.72 -31.34
C PHE A 592 9.59 -3.93 -32.68
N THR A 593 10.22 -2.89 -33.23
CA THR A 593 10.88 -2.87 -34.53
C THR A 593 12.41 -3.01 -34.48
N SER A 594 13.04 -2.93 -33.29
CA SER A 594 14.50 -3.14 -33.16
C SER A 594 14.94 -3.71 -31.80
N ARG A 595 15.24 -5.01 -31.80
CA ARG A 595 16.00 -5.72 -30.75
C ARG A 595 17.29 -6.22 -31.43
N PRO A 596 18.51 -5.89 -30.94
CA PRO A 596 18.90 -6.00 -29.53
C PRO A 596 19.62 -4.77 -28.91
N LEU A 597 19.79 -3.66 -29.65
CA LEU A 597 20.64 -2.53 -29.24
C LEU A 597 20.08 -1.60 -28.13
N THR A 598 18.94 -1.95 -27.52
CA THR A 598 18.15 -1.06 -26.65
C THR A 598 17.90 -1.60 -25.23
N SER A 599 18.29 -2.84 -24.95
CA SER A 599 18.27 -3.47 -23.62
C SER A 599 19.65 -3.38 -22.95
N VAL A 600 19.67 -3.25 -21.62
CA VAL A 600 20.94 -3.38 -20.86
C VAL A 600 21.28 -4.87 -20.78
N PRO A 601 22.52 -5.29 -21.10
CA PRO A 601 22.90 -6.69 -21.03
C PRO A 601 22.74 -7.30 -19.64
N VAL A 602 22.39 -8.59 -19.60
CA VAL A 602 22.39 -9.40 -18.38
C VAL A 602 23.79 -10.00 -18.21
N THR A 603 24.32 -9.99 -16.99
CA THR A 603 25.65 -10.52 -16.63
C THR A 603 25.53 -11.63 -15.58
N LEU A 604 26.53 -12.52 -15.50
CA LEU A 604 26.60 -13.55 -14.47
C LEU A 604 26.68 -12.94 -13.06
N LYS A 605 27.34 -11.80 -12.92
CA LYS A 605 27.41 -10.99 -11.69
C LYS A 605 26.03 -10.71 -11.09
N HIS A 606 24.99 -10.47 -11.89
CA HIS A 606 23.61 -10.32 -11.38
C HIS A 606 23.15 -11.56 -10.59
N PHE A 607 23.45 -12.76 -11.10
CA PHE A 607 23.11 -14.01 -10.41
C PHE A 607 23.99 -14.25 -9.18
N GLN A 608 25.28 -13.92 -9.24
CA GLN A 608 26.19 -14.02 -8.10
C GLN A 608 25.76 -13.11 -6.93
N MET A 609 25.36 -11.86 -7.21
CA MET A 609 24.81 -10.93 -6.20
C MET A 609 23.51 -11.47 -5.58
N LEU A 610 22.62 -12.06 -6.39
CA LEU A 610 21.37 -12.65 -5.89
C LEU A 610 21.58 -13.95 -5.10
N ALA A 611 22.52 -14.81 -5.52
CA ALA A 611 22.95 -15.99 -4.78
C ALA A 611 23.50 -15.62 -3.40
N ARG A 612 24.38 -14.62 -3.35
CA ARG A 612 24.96 -14.06 -2.13
C ARG A 612 23.91 -13.55 -1.14
N LEU A 613 22.78 -13.01 -1.64
CA LEU A 613 21.64 -12.54 -0.84
C LEU A 613 20.55 -13.62 -0.62
N GLY A 614 20.66 -14.79 -1.25
CA GLY A 614 19.63 -15.85 -1.23
C GLY A 614 18.32 -15.51 -1.96
N ARG A 615 18.29 -14.42 -2.75
CA ARG A 615 17.07 -13.84 -3.35
C ARG A 615 16.73 -14.41 -4.73
N THR A 616 15.45 -14.68 -4.99
CA THR A 616 14.95 -15.12 -6.31
C THR A 616 15.31 -14.15 -7.45
N PRO A 617 15.91 -14.62 -8.55
CA PRO A 617 16.09 -13.79 -9.74
C PRO A 617 14.76 -13.49 -10.44
N SER A 618 14.56 -12.22 -10.81
CA SER A 618 13.35 -11.76 -11.48
C SER A 618 13.12 -12.49 -12.81
N VAL A 619 11.87 -12.91 -13.07
CA VAL A 619 11.44 -13.62 -14.29
C VAL A 619 11.90 -12.91 -15.58
N TRP A 620 11.91 -11.58 -15.60
CA TRP A 620 12.40 -10.79 -16.74
C TRP A 620 13.85 -11.11 -17.15
N ILE A 621 14.71 -11.50 -16.20
CA ILE A 621 16.11 -11.86 -16.46
C ILE A 621 16.18 -13.20 -17.17
N TYR A 622 15.42 -14.21 -16.70
CA TYR A 622 15.31 -15.50 -17.34
C TYR A 622 14.71 -15.40 -18.75
N ASN A 623 13.66 -14.58 -18.94
CA ASN A 623 13.05 -14.38 -20.26
C ASN A 623 14.05 -13.80 -21.29
N GLU A 624 15.01 -12.94 -20.89
CA GLU A 624 16.04 -12.45 -21.81
C GLU A 624 17.06 -13.54 -22.16
N ILE A 625 17.44 -14.40 -21.21
CA ILE A 625 18.28 -15.58 -21.47
C ILE A 625 17.58 -16.56 -22.41
N GLU A 626 16.29 -16.85 -22.19
CA GLU A 626 15.47 -17.68 -23.08
C GLU A 626 15.37 -17.10 -24.51
N GLN A 627 15.36 -15.77 -24.64
CA GLN A 627 15.40 -15.07 -25.94
C GLN A 627 16.80 -15.07 -26.60
N GLY A 628 17.84 -15.59 -25.93
CA GLY A 628 19.19 -15.77 -26.47
C GLY A 628 20.19 -14.66 -26.12
N ALA A 629 19.98 -13.96 -25.00
CA ALA A 629 20.89 -12.90 -24.53
C ALA A 629 22.37 -13.33 -24.56
N GLU A 630 23.24 -12.43 -25.04
CA GLU A 630 24.70 -12.61 -25.03
C GLU A 630 25.21 -12.89 -23.60
N PHE A 631 26.18 -13.78 -23.48
CA PHE A 631 26.77 -14.14 -22.19
C PHE A 631 27.91 -13.19 -21.84
N PHE A 632 27.86 -12.64 -20.62
CA PHE A 632 28.87 -11.76 -20.04
C PHE A 632 29.09 -12.15 -18.57
N PHE A 633 30.33 -12.13 -18.08
CA PHE A 633 30.61 -12.36 -16.66
C PHE A 633 30.20 -11.14 -15.82
N ASP A 634 30.66 -9.95 -16.24
CA ASP A 634 30.38 -8.69 -15.56
C ASP A 634 30.02 -7.55 -16.55
N GLU A 635 29.87 -6.33 -16.03
CA GLU A 635 29.55 -5.16 -16.84
C GLU A 635 30.72 -4.64 -17.70
N GLU A 636 31.98 -4.90 -17.34
CA GLU A 636 33.14 -4.40 -18.09
C GLU A 636 33.32 -5.16 -19.41
N ASP A 637 32.96 -6.45 -19.47
CA ASP A 637 32.97 -7.26 -20.69
C ASP A 637 32.28 -6.55 -21.87
N TYR A 638 31.03 -6.12 -21.68
CA TYR A 638 30.25 -5.47 -22.74
C TYR A 638 30.55 -3.98 -22.89
N LEU A 639 31.04 -3.30 -21.84
CA LEU A 639 31.51 -1.91 -21.91
C LEU A 639 32.83 -1.78 -22.70
N HIS A 640 33.64 -2.85 -22.78
CA HIS A 640 34.88 -2.89 -23.54
C HIS A 640 34.73 -3.44 -24.96
N ALA A 641 33.73 -4.32 -25.22
CA ALA A 641 33.48 -4.90 -26.53
C ALA A 641 33.37 -3.86 -27.67
N ASP A 642 32.68 -2.73 -27.42
CA ASP A 642 32.49 -1.66 -28.42
C ASP A 642 33.76 -0.86 -28.77
N LYS A 643 34.87 -1.05 -28.04
CA LYS A 643 36.19 -0.49 -28.42
C LYS A 643 36.97 -1.39 -29.38
N VAL A 644 36.62 -2.68 -29.48
CA VAL A 644 37.37 -3.68 -30.27
C VAL A 644 36.78 -3.88 -31.68
N THR A 645 35.47 -3.69 -31.84
CA THR A 645 34.76 -3.84 -33.13
C THR A 645 35.22 -2.87 -34.23
N GLY A 646 35.95 -1.80 -33.88
CA GLY A 646 36.58 -0.88 -34.84
C GLY A 646 37.76 -1.44 -35.64
N LYS A 647 38.27 -2.66 -35.35
CA LYS A 647 39.43 -3.26 -36.05
C LYS A 647 39.32 -4.78 -36.31
N CYS A 648 38.15 -5.28 -36.70
CA CYS A 648 38.09 -6.57 -37.40
C CYS A 648 38.25 -6.37 -38.92
N LYS A 649 39.20 -7.11 -39.52
CA LYS A 649 39.51 -7.01 -40.96
C LYS A 649 38.29 -7.47 -41.78
N ALA A 650 37.82 -6.60 -42.68
CA ALA A 650 36.84 -7.00 -43.68
C ALA A 650 37.39 -8.15 -44.53
N VAL A 651 36.69 -9.28 -44.54
CA VAL A 651 36.95 -10.38 -45.47
C VAL A 651 36.59 -9.88 -46.88
N LYS A 652 37.54 -9.98 -47.82
CA LYS A 652 37.30 -9.66 -49.23
C LYS A 652 36.23 -10.59 -49.81
N PRO A 653 35.16 -10.07 -50.44
CA PRO A 653 34.53 -10.77 -51.54
C PRO A 653 35.41 -10.61 -52.78
N GLU A 654 35.76 -11.73 -53.43
CA GLU A 654 36.55 -11.73 -54.64
C GLU A 654 35.67 -11.46 -55.88
N SER A 655 36.18 -10.67 -56.83
CA SER A 655 35.41 -10.09 -57.92
C SER A 655 35.46 -10.94 -59.20
N LEU A 656 34.34 -11.03 -59.92
CA LEU A 656 34.34 -11.26 -61.37
C LEU A 656 33.76 -10.04 -62.09
N ASN A 657 34.55 -9.49 -63.02
CA ASN A 657 34.24 -8.31 -63.82
C ASN A 657 33.46 -8.68 -65.10
N VAL A 658 32.50 -7.84 -65.51
CA VAL A 658 32.35 -7.42 -66.92
C VAL A 658 31.88 -5.95 -67.03
N SER A 659 32.80 -5.11 -67.50
CA SER A 659 32.68 -3.92 -68.39
C SER A 659 31.60 -2.82 -68.26
N ALA A 660 32.09 -1.58 -68.43
CA ALA A 660 31.46 -0.25 -68.44
C ALA A 660 30.77 0.09 -69.82
N PRO A 661 30.30 1.33 -70.15
CA PRO A 661 30.43 2.62 -69.44
C PRO A 661 29.22 3.61 -69.37
N LEU A 662 29.43 4.65 -68.56
CA LEU A 662 28.67 5.91 -68.37
C LEU A 662 28.53 6.76 -69.67
N PRO A 663 27.54 7.71 -69.76
CA PRO A 663 27.77 9.08 -69.27
C PRO A 663 26.57 9.86 -68.65
N SER A 664 26.91 10.64 -67.61
CA SER A 664 26.50 12.04 -67.30
C SER A 664 25.10 12.59 -67.64
N GLY A 665 24.39 13.13 -66.64
CA GLY A 665 23.16 13.92 -66.83
C GLY A 665 22.70 14.70 -65.59
N SER A 666 23.10 15.95 -65.47
CA SER A 666 22.98 16.81 -64.29
C SER A 666 21.57 17.34 -63.91
N ARG A 667 21.38 17.61 -62.60
CA ARG A 667 20.79 18.86 -62.01
C ARG A 667 19.26 19.02 -61.86
N VAL A 668 18.90 19.86 -60.87
CA VAL A 668 17.66 20.67 -60.68
C VAL A 668 16.52 20.06 -59.80
N LYS A 669 16.24 20.76 -58.68
CA LYS A 669 14.98 20.77 -57.89
C LYS A 669 14.00 21.82 -58.52
N PRO A 670 12.78 22.09 -58.00
CA PRO A 670 11.84 21.32 -57.18
C PRO A 670 10.47 21.22 -57.90
N ASP A 671 9.43 20.67 -57.23
CA ASP A 671 8.19 21.41 -56.89
C ASP A 671 6.98 20.48 -56.66
N SER A 672 6.20 20.86 -55.64
CA SER A 672 4.81 20.45 -55.38
C SER A 672 3.87 21.39 -56.18
N PRO A 673 2.52 21.19 -56.29
CA PRO A 673 1.68 20.44 -55.36
C PRO A 673 0.40 19.74 -55.90
N SER A 674 -0.28 19.05 -54.98
CA SER A 674 -1.74 18.73 -55.01
C SER A 674 -2.19 17.68 -56.06
N SER A 675 -3.28 16.93 -55.87
CA SER A 675 -4.39 17.04 -54.91
C SER A 675 -5.07 15.67 -54.70
N THR A 676 -5.79 15.48 -53.58
CA THR A 676 -7.05 14.66 -53.42
C THR A 676 -7.11 13.19 -53.90
N THR A 677 -7.80 12.22 -53.27
CA THR A 677 -8.84 12.24 -52.22
C THR A 677 -9.05 10.84 -51.61
N ARG A 678 -9.65 10.78 -50.40
CA ARG A 678 -10.59 9.75 -49.87
C ARG A 678 -10.30 8.25 -50.09
N GLY A 679 -10.17 7.50 -48.99
CA GLY A 679 -10.30 6.04 -48.98
C GLY A 679 -11.70 5.53 -48.58
N LYS A 680 -11.89 4.20 -48.53
CA LYS A 680 -12.86 3.48 -47.66
C LYS A 680 -12.74 1.94 -47.79
N LYS A 681 -12.67 1.28 -46.62
CA LYS A 681 -13.30 0.00 -46.20
C LYS A 681 -13.27 -1.28 -47.10
N ARG A 682 -12.84 -2.37 -46.43
CA ARG A 682 -13.03 -3.84 -46.66
C ARG A 682 -14.28 -4.29 -47.46
N PRO A 683 -14.19 -5.44 -48.16
CA PRO A 683 -14.99 -6.61 -47.72
C PRO A 683 -14.20 -7.89 -47.36
N ARG A 684 -14.76 -9.10 -47.61
CA ARG A 684 -15.07 -10.02 -46.48
C ARG A 684 -15.45 -11.48 -46.88
N ARG A 685 -14.54 -12.46 -46.67
CA ARG A 685 -14.76 -13.94 -46.74
C ARG A 685 -15.11 -14.46 -48.18
N SER A 686 -15.18 -15.76 -48.53
CA SER A 686 -15.19 -17.05 -47.78
C SER A 686 -14.79 -18.23 -48.70
N ALA A 687 -14.31 -19.36 -48.13
CA ALA A 687 -14.49 -20.78 -48.59
C ALA A 687 -14.02 -21.20 -50.03
N ALA A 688 -13.78 -22.46 -50.39
CA ALA A 688 -13.34 -23.70 -49.72
C ALA A 688 -13.06 -24.77 -50.82
N SER A 689 -12.57 -25.97 -50.45
CA SER A 689 -12.95 -27.28 -51.04
C SER A 689 -12.19 -27.91 -52.26
N ILE A 690 -11.33 -28.90 -51.95
CA ILE A 690 -11.37 -30.34 -52.41
C ILE A 690 -10.60 -30.85 -53.68
N LYS A 691 -10.00 -32.07 -53.51
CA LYS A 691 -9.46 -33.10 -54.44
C LYS A 691 -8.21 -32.74 -55.29
N SER A 692 -7.07 -33.46 -55.31
CA SER A 692 -6.66 -34.89 -55.21
C SER A 692 -6.61 -35.66 -56.54
N TYR A 693 -5.64 -36.60 -56.63
CA TYR A 693 -5.12 -37.41 -57.77
C TYR A 693 -3.84 -36.80 -58.38
N ALA A 694 -2.84 -37.57 -58.84
CA ALA A 694 -2.41 -38.95 -58.55
C ALA A 694 -0.99 -39.15 -59.13
N VAL A 695 -0.19 -40.08 -58.59
CA VAL A 695 1.11 -40.49 -59.17
C VAL A 695 0.88 -41.57 -60.23
N PRO A 696 1.62 -41.54 -61.35
CA PRO A 696 2.40 -42.72 -61.71
C PRO A 696 3.81 -42.40 -62.23
N ASP A 697 4.77 -43.19 -61.75
CA ASP A 697 5.99 -43.72 -62.37
C ASP A 697 6.74 -42.88 -63.44
N SER A 698 7.97 -42.51 -63.10
CA SER A 698 9.12 -42.72 -64.00
C SER A 698 10.34 -43.06 -63.15
N ASP A 699 10.86 -44.27 -63.38
CA ASP A 699 12.14 -44.76 -62.86
C ASP A 699 13.25 -44.34 -63.84
N ASP A 700 14.43 -43.96 -63.33
CA ASP A 700 15.72 -43.98 -64.06
C ASP A 700 16.88 -43.54 -63.13
N GLU A 701 17.55 -44.55 -62.57
CA GLU A 701 19.00 -44.72 -62.41
C GLU A 701 19.94 -43.49 -62.24
N ALA A 702 20.66 -43.51 -61.11
CA ALA A 702 22.10 -43.28 -61.00
C ALA A 702 22.72 -41.91 -61.39
N ILE A 703 22.80 -41.01 -60.41
CA ILE A 703 24.03 -40.24 -60.16
C ILE A 703 24.39 -40.40 -58.67
N ALA A 704 25.52 -41.05 -58.42
CA ALA A 704 26.22 -40.97 -57.14
C ALA A 704 27.27 -39.86 -57.27
N ASP A 705 27.01 -38.71 -56.64
CA ASP A 705 28.00 -37.66 -56.41
C ASP A 705 28.08 -37.44 -54.88
N ASP A 706 29.30 -37.23 -54.38
CA ASP A 706 29.60 -37.31 -52.95
C ASP A 706 28.86 -36.25 -52.11
N ASP A 707 27.96 -36.70 -51.24
CA ASP A 707 27.48 -35.92 -50.08
C ASP A 707 28.67 -35.68 -49.12
N VAL A 708 29.38 -34.58 -49.34
CA VAL A 708 30.31 -34.04 -48.36
C VAL A 708 29.49 -33.59 -47.15
N GLU A 709 29.38 -34.46 -46.15
CA GLU A 709 28.94 -34.11 -44.79
C GLU A 709 29.83 -32.98 -44.25
N MET A 710 29.47 -31.73 -44.57
CA MET A 710 29.92 -30.58 -43.80
C MET A 710 29.22 -30.64 -42.45
N LYS A 711 29.77 -31.45 -41.54
CA LYS A 711 29.49 -31.40 -40.11
C LYS A 711 29.86 -30.02 -39.61
N LEU A 712 28.90 -29.09 -39.72
CA LEU A 712 28.90 -27.81 -39.06
C LEU A 712 29.07 -28.11 -37.56
N LYS A 713 30.28 -27.89 -37.05
CA LYS A 713 30.53 -28.00 -35.62
C LYS A 713 29.47 -27.18 -34.89
N PRO A 714 28.75 -27.73 -33.90
CA PRO A 714 27.76 -26.98 -33.17
C PRO A 714 28.45 -25.78 -32.54
N VAL A 715 28.09 -24.58 -32.99
CA VAL A 715 28.55 -23.33 -32.37
C VAL A 715 27.75 -23.20 -31.10
N GLU A 716 28.42 -23.35 -29.96
CA GLU A 716 27.83 -23.27 -28.63
C GLU A 716 26.93 -22.03 -28.51
N SER A 717 25.64 -22.28 -28.26
CA SER A 717 24.65 -21.21 -28.17
C SER A 717 24.90 -20.37 -26.91
N ASN A 718 24.51 -19.10 -26.94
CA ASN A 718 24.60 -18.26 -25.73
C ASN A 718 23.82 -18.89 -24.56
N VAL A 719 22.72 -19.59 -24.86
CA VAL A 719 21.88 -20.28 -23.86
C VAL A 719 22.63 -21.47 -23.24
N GLN A 720 23.42 -22.23 -24.01
CA GLN A 720 24.28 -23.29 -23.47
C GLN A 720 25.32 -22.72 -22.48
N LYS A 721 25.97 -21.60 -22.81
CA LYS A 721 26.91 -20.91 -21.89
C LYS A 721 26.24 -20.45 -20.60
N TRP A 722 25.04 -19.88 -20.71
CA TRP A 722 24.21 -19.54 -19.55
C TRP A 722 23.87 -20.77 -18.71
N ILE A 723 23.44 -21.88 -19.32
CA ILE A 723 23.11 -23.13 -18.61
C ILE A 723 24.33 -23.68 -17.88
N MET A 724 25.52 -23.65 -18.50
CA MET A 724 26.78 -24.11 -17.90
C MET A 724 27.10 -23.31 -16.62
N HIS A 725 27.28 -22.00 -16.73
CA HIS A 725 27.69 -21.16 -15.60
C HIS A 725 26.62 -21.00 -14.52
N LEU A 726 25.34 -20.97 -14.87
CA LEU A 726 24.26 -21.05 -13.89
C LEU A 726 24.22 -22.42 -13.18
N GLY A 727 24.59 -23.50 -13.87
CA GLY A 727 24.77 -24.82 -13.29
C GLY A 727 25.91 -24.88 -12.26
N GLU A 728 27.02 -24.16 -12.50
CA GLU A 728 28.11 -24.01 -11.53
C GLU A 728 27.62 -23.30 -10.26
N ILE A 729 26.91 -22.17 -10.39
CA ILE A 729 26.31 -21.45 -9.25
C ILE A 729 25.33 -22.36 -8.47
N LEU A 730 24.51 -23.15 -9.15
CA LEU A 730 23.61 -24.10 -8.48
C LEU A 730 24.39 -25.18 -7.69
N LYS A 731 25.53 -25.66 -8.23
CA LYS A 731 26.41 -26.62 -7.54
C LYS A 731 27.05 -25.99 -6.29
N GLU A 732 27.47 -24.72 -6.35
CA GLU A 732 27.96 -23.97 -5.18
C GLU A 732 26.89 -23.77 -4.10
N GLU A 733 25.68 -23.33 -4.47
CA GLU A 733 24.56 -23.18 -3.52
C GLU A 733 24.17 -24.53 -2.89
N GLY A 734 24.26 -25.62 -3.65
CA GLY A 734 24.09 -26.98 -3.13
C GLY A 734 25.18 -27.41 -2.14
N GLN A 735 26.42 -26.92 -2.29
CA GLN A 735 27.48 -27.10 -1.28
C GLN A 735 27.16 -26.30 -0.02
N LYS A 736 26.82 -25.01 -0.13
CA LYS A 736 26.43 -24.15 1.01
C LYS A 736 25.27 -24.77 1.80
N PHE A 737 24.21 -25.22 1.12
CA PHE A 737 23.07 -25.88 1.79
C PHE A 737 23.49 -27.14 2.58
N ARG A 738 24.38 -27.98 2.03
CA ARG A 738 24.92 -29.15 2.73
C ARG A 738 25.79 -28.77 3.93
N GLU A 739 26.57 -27.69 3.82
CA GLU A 739 27.37 -27.17 4.92
C GLU A 739 26.50 -26.61 6.05
N THR A 740 25.49 -25.79 5.75
CA THR A 740 24.54 -25.28 6.77
C THR A 740 23.77 -26.42 7.43
N LYS A 741 23.33 -27.43 6.65
CA LYS A 741 22.69 -28.63 7.19
C LYS A 741 23.60 -29.36 8.18
N LYS A 742 24.85 -29.58 7.80
CA LYS A 742 25.86 -30.21 8.67
C LYS A 742 26.16 -29.37 9.92
N LYS A 743 26.28 -28.04 9.81
CA LYS A 743 26.45 -27.14 10.97
C LYS A 743 25.28 -27.27 11.95
N ALA A 744 24.04 -27.23 11.47
CA ALA A 744 22.87 -27.29 12.35
C ALA A 744 22.65 -28.70 12.95
N GLU A 745 22.95 -29.76 12.20
CA GLU A 745 22.96 -31.15 12.72
C GLU A 745 24.04 -31.35 13.81
N LEU A 746 25.16 -30.61 13.76
CA LEU A 746 26.19 -30.62 14.80
C LEU A 746 25.83 -29.78 16.05
N LEU A 747 24.95 -28.79 15.90
CA LEU A 747 24.49 -27.93 17.00
C LEU A 747 23.24 -28.48 17.71
N ALA A 748 22.52 -29.43 17.10
CA ALA A 748 21.31 -30.03 17.66
C ALA A 748 21.60 -31.23 18.56
N GLU A 749 20.70 -31.50 19.51
CA GLU A 749 20.84 -32.66 20.40
C GLU A 749 20.78 -34.00 19.63
N PRO A 750 21.62 -34.99 19.99
CA PRO A 750 21.69 -36.27 19.27
C PRO A 750 20.34 -36.97 19.11
N GLY A 751 19.90 -37.15 17.86
CA GLY A 751 18.61 -37.75 17.51
C GLY A 751 17.55 -36.76 17.04
N THR A 752 17.78 -35.45 17.18
CA THR A 752 16.90 -34.40 16.68
C THR A 752 17.04 -34.26 15.16
N LYS A 753 15.95 -34.41 14.41
CA LYS A 753 15.94 -34.18 12.96
C LYS A 753 15.82 -32.69 12.65
N VAL A 754 16.95 -32.04 12.37
CA VAL A 754 16.96 -30.64 11.92
C VAL A 754 16.51 -30.56 10.45
N ARG A 755 15.50 -29.73 10.17
CA ARG A 755 15.01 -29.49 8.81
C ARG A 755 15.40 -28.09 8.36
N ILE A 756 16.40 -27.99 7.47
CA ILE A 756 16.76 -26.74 6.81
C ILE A 756 15.99 -26.61 5.49
N VAL A 757 15.52 -25.40 5.20
CA VAL A 757 14.84 -25.05 3.95
C VAL A 757 15.87 -24.53 2.94
N LYS A 758 15.82 -25.00 1.69
CA LYS A 758 16.65 -24.49 0.57
C LYS A 758 16.38 -22.98 0.37
N SER A 759 17.40 -22.17 0.04
CA SER A 759 17.22 -20.73 -0.25
C SER A 759 16.26 -20.50 -1.42
N ASP A 760 15.58 -19.35 -1.47
CA ASP A 760 14.64 -19.07 -2.56
C ASP A 760 15.36 -18.90 -3.90
N PHE A 761 16.58 -18.34 -3.89
CA PHE A 761 17.49 -18.41 -5.02
C PHE A 761 17.74 -19.85 -5.49
N PHE A 762 18.09 -20.80 -4.60
CA PHE A 762 18.33 -22.20 -4.98
C PHE A 762 17.08 -22.83 -5.62
N LYS A 763 15.90 -22.65 -5.00
CA LYS A 763 14.62 -23.18 -5.53
C LYS A 763 14.30 -22.62 -6.91
N SER A 764 14.46 -21.30 -7.08
CA SER A 764 14.21 -20.61 -8.34
C SER A 764 15.19 -21.04 -9.42
N LEU A 765 16.50 -21.05 -9.12
CA LEU A 765 17.53 -21.39 -10.07
C LEU A 765 17.43 -22.84 -10.57
N SER A 766 17.17 -23.80 -9.66
CA SER A 766 16.92 -25.21 -10.03
C SER A 766 15.72 -25.33 -10.98
N THR A 767 14.60 -24.66 -10.67
CA THR A 767 13.39 -24.68 -11.52
C THR A 767 13.64 -24.03 -12.88
N SER A 768 14.27 -22.85 -12.90
CA SER A 768 14.56 -22.10 -14.14
C SER A 768 15.61 -22.79 -15.00
N LEU A 769 16.63 -23.45 -14.43
CA LEU A 769 17.61 -24.22 -15.21
C LEU A 769 16.97 -25.41 -15.92
N ARG A 770 16.03 -26.11 -15.27
CA ARG A 770 15.25 -27.16 -15.92
C ARG A 770 14.45 -26.62 -17.11
N ASN A 771 13.86 -25.44 -16.97
CA ASN A 771 13.14 -24.78 -18.07
C ASN A 771 14.08 -24.32 -19.20
N LEU A 772 15.25 -23.75 -18.88
CA LEU A 772 16.26 -23.34 -19.86
C LEU A 772 16.80 -24.53 -20.65
N ARG A 773 17.18 -25.63 -19.97
CA ARG A 773 17.62 -26.88 -20.62
C ARG A 773 16.55 -27.42 -21.57
N ARG A 774 15.28 -27.42 -21.13
CA ARG A 774 14.14 -27.83 -21.97
C ARG A 774 13.95 -26.92 -23.18
N ALA A 775 13.99 -25.59 -22.99
CA ALA A 775 13.84 -24.63 -24.08
C ALA A 775 14.98 -24.72 -25.10
N GLU A 776 16.21 -25.02 -24.66
CA GLU A 776 17.33 -25.27 -25.56
C GLU A 776 17.18 -26.61 -26.31
N ALA A 777 16.78 -27.69 -25.64
CA ALA A 777 16.48 -28.96 -26.30
C ALA A 777 15.35 -28.84 -27.34
N GLU A 778 14.28 -28.08 -27.04
CA GLU A 778 13.20 -27.79 -27.98
C GLU A 778 13.68 -26.94 -29.17
N LYS A 779 14.62 -26.00 -28.97
CA LYS A 779 15.27 -25.25 -30.08
C LYS A 779 16.19 -26.11 -30.92
N GLN A 780 17.01 -26.96 -30.32
CA GLN A 780 17.93 -27.84 -31.05
C GLN A 780 17.16 -28.90 -31.85
N LEU A 781 16.09 -29.47 -31.29
CA LEU A 781 15.14 -30.33 -32.02
C LEU A 781 14.53 -29.62 -33.24
N ALA A 782 14.19 -28.32 -33.11
CA ALA A 782 13.63 -27.53 -34.20
C ALA A 782 14.66 -27.12 -35.27
N LEU A 783 15.95 -27.07 -34.94
CA LEU A 783 17.03 -26.68 -35.86
C LEU A 783 17.71 -27.87 -36.55
N TYR A 784 17.88 -28.99 -35.83
CA TYR A 784 18.69 -30.15 -36.24
C TYR A 784 17.91 -31.46 -36.35
N GLY A 785 16.65 -31.49 -35.90
CA GLY A 785 15.81 -32.69 -35.94
C GLY A 785 16.10 -33.70 -34.82
N PRO A 786 15.38 -34.85 -34.79
CA PRO A 786 15.45 -35.79 -33.66
C PRO A 786 16.79 -36.52 -33.52
N GLU A 787 17.55 -36.68 -34.60
CA GLU A 787 18.74 -37.55 -34.67
C GLU A 787 19.99 -36.99 -33.97
N VAL A 788 19.94 -35.75 -33.45
CA VAL A 788 21.09 -35.08 -32.80
C VAL A 788 21.00 -35.10 -31.26
N LEU A 789 19.89 -35.56 -30.68
CA LEU A 789 19.65 -35.47 -29.23
C LEU A 789 20.12 -36.68 -28.39
N GLU A 790 20.60 -37.78 -28.99
CA GLU A 790 20.77 -39.04 -28.25
C GLU A 790 22.01 -39.13 -27.33
N ASP A 791 23.05 -38.29 -27.51
CA ASP A 791 24.38 -38.55 -26.92
C ASP A 791 24.85 -37.65 -25.73
N GLU A 792 24.23 -36.48 -25.44
CA GLU A 792 24.86 -35.48 -24.52
C GLU A 792 24.13 -35.12 -23.21
N TYR A 793 22.90 -35.57 -22.95
CA TYR A 793 22.18 -35.23 -21.71
C TYR A 793 21.90 -36.43 -20.79
N SER A 794 22.88 -36.72 -19.92
CA SER A 794 22.71 -37.59 -18.75
C SER A 794 21.79 -36.92 -17.72
N GLU A 795 20.62 -37.50 -17.44
CA GLU A 795 19.64 -37.01 -16.44
C GLU A 795 20.05 -37.27 -14.97
N ASP A 796 21.26 -37.77 -14.70
CA ASP A 796 21.62 -38.51 -13.49
C ASP A 796 22.09 -37.65 -12.27
N ASP A 797 22.01 -36.31 -12.35
CA ASP A 797 22.59 -35.37 -11.34
C ASP A 797 21.54 -34.67 -10.43
N ASP A 798 20.22 -34.95 -10.59
CA ASP A 798 19.11 -34.24 -9.89
C ASP A 798 18.24 -35.14 -8.94
N ASP A 799 18.71 -36.33 -8.52
CA ASP A 799 17.97 -37.26 -7.62
C ASP A 799 18.15 -36.91 -6.11
N ASP A 800 17.70 -35.72 -5.70
CA ASP A 800 17.71 -35.25 -4.29
C ASP A 800 16.31 -34.75 -3.85
N ASP A 801 15.30 -35.59 -4.15
CA ASP A 801 13.87 -35.33 -3.97
C ASP A 801 13.35 -35.96 -2.66
N ASP A 802 13.34 -35.15 -1.59
CA ASP A 802 12.99 -35.51 -0.20
C ASP A 802 11.47 -35.75 0.01
N TYR A 803 10.79 -36.29 -1.01
CA TYR A 803 9.34 -36.52 -1.08
C TYR A 803 8.92 -37.85 -1.75
N ARG A 804 9.73 -38.91 -1.64
CA ARG A 804 9.28 -40.27 -1.98
C ARG A 804 8.13 -40.72 -1.05
N GLN A 805 6.89 -40.57 -1.53
CA GLN A 805 5.75 -41.30 -0.97
C GLN A 805 6.06 -42.80 -0.99
N THR A 806 6.12 -43.41 0.19
CA THR A 806 6.52 -44.82 0.34
C THR A 806 5.65 -45.76 -0.49
N PRO A 807 6.22 -46.60 -1.37
CA PRO A 807 5.45 -47.60 -2.11
C PRO A 807 4.82 -48.60 -1.15
N ARG A 808 3.48 -48.65 -1.13
CA ARG A 808 2.71 -49.51 -0.22
C ARG A 808 2.93 -50.98 -0.58
N THR A 809 3.81 -51.66 0.14
CA THR A 809 4.17 -53.06 -0.12
C THR A 809 2.96 -53.98 -0.01
N LYS A 810 2.58 -54.63 -1.13
CA LYS A 810 1.49 -55.61 -1.17
C LYS A 810 1.88 -56.87 -0.40
N ARG A 811 1.51 -56.92 0.89
CA ARG A 811 1.68 -58.09 1.76
C ARG A 811 0.85 -59.28 1.26
N ARG A 812 1.48 -60.16 0.48
CA ARG A 812 0.89 -61.40 -0.06
C ARG A 812 0.52 -62.33 1.10
N LYS A 813 -0.78 -62.51 1.34
CA LYS A 813 -1.35 -63.34 2.41
C LYS A 813 -1.38 -64.80 1.94
N THR A 814 -0.53 -65.65 2.49
CA THR A 814 -0.59 -67.11 2.26
C THR A 814 -1.75 -67.70 3.05
N ALA A 815 -2.65 -68.41 2.36
CA ALA A 815 -3.71 -69.18 3.00
C ALA A 815 -3.18 -70.56 3.41
N LYS A 816 -3.49 -70.99 4.63
CA LYS A 816 -3.56 -72.41 5.00
C LYS A 816 -5.04 -72.74 5.19
N SER A 817 -5.51 -73.74 4.45
CA SER A 817 -6.75 -74.46 4.77
C SER A 817 -6.44 -75.95 4.80
N SER A 818 -6.93 -76.58 5.86
CA SER A 818 -6.96 -78.02 6.14
C SER A 818 -7.15 -78.96 4.93
N SER A 819 -6.20 -79.87 4.75
CA SER A 819 -6.42 -81.33 4.74
C SER A 819 -5.07 -82.03 4.90
#